data_AF-A0A538SRP6-F1
#
_entry.id   AF-A0A538SRP6-F1
#
_cell.length_a   1.000
_cell.length_b   1.000
_cell.length_c   1.000
_cell.angle_alpha   90.00
_cell.angle_beta   90.00
_cell.angle_gamma   90.00
#
_symmetry.space_group_name_H-M   'P 1'
#
loop_
_entity.id
_entity.type
_entity.pdbx_description
1 polymer ?
#
loop_
_entity_poly.entity_id
_entity_poly.type
_entity_poly.pdbx_seq_one_letter_code
_entity_poly.pdbx_strand_id
1 'polypeptide(L)'
;MAETLHRGPSSTAACVLAFASAVVGLHLLSLYRWTGTLWGVHAWAFLPVWVQVTTLALVVVAAVPLTRWTLAGLSLTRGEGHRARTAGADSGSEALEATPVLPLRGPEPRASVAGPSSRARPIALGTLAAAAGGVLLWVLRARHNLLGDGVAIVAGGPGTGGLHELEPLTVLIQARAWDLLNALSGPGHSGQQLTWNAVALVSVVAGALFIPVAWAIAGEIGAMDGGERPAPDASSPPGAAATTRWTVALIFVILVSQGYLQLFCGYVENYALLALANAIVVLTGLRFARGRGSLLAAGAAMVLAISIHLSASALIPAWSLLALWGVWFGTKRRRHAIDLALTVLLGAALTLALARLKPGYLLPRALWDVTVRAVGQRQEDPAYLLSLRHVSDFSNEQMLIGPLGIFAFAGGLGLALARGSWRRPDALFAAVAGLGYAGACMVAGDSNLGYARNWDLLAPAGVVFTVAGLQLLRPAFQTAAPWRSALLLAVALSVFHTLPWIALNASERRSVERFTTLPLGGGRTENTVALWYAERGDFAEAKRWLKRSLRVNPENSRALDLYGRIAFDEHEPRLALEAYLIAVTIRPNKAEYRQQLAAAVAACGGPAIGLAKIDTLMAGREDNGALWLERAMLLRACGRRAESAEAKSRAVELWPALASMADSLPAPPPR
;
A
#
# COMPACT_ATOMS: atom_id res chain seq x y z
N MET A 1 4.98 -33.58 20.33
CA MET A 1 4.57 -32.26 19.78
C MET A 1 4.44 -32.23 18.25
N ALA A 2 4.96 -33.21 17.50
CA ALA A 2 4.81 -33.29 16.03
C ALA A 2 3.50 -33.98 15.57
N GLU A 3 2.88 -34.83 16.39
CA GLU A 3 1.63 -35.54 16.03
C GLU A 3 0.37 -34.66 16.07
N THR A 4 0.39 -33.51 16.75
CA THR A 4 -0.76 -32.62 16.83
C THR A 4 -1.01 -31.78 15.56
N LEU A 5 -0.09 -31.78 14.61
CA LEU A 5 -0.18 -31.00 13.36
C LEU A 5 -0.69 -31.79 12.14
N HIS A 6 -0.90 -33.11 12.28
CA HIS A 6 -1.51 -33.95 11.25
C HIS A 6 -3.06 -33.95 11.30
N ARG A 7 -3.67 -32.88 11.84
CA ARG A 7 -5.14 -32.78 11.86
C ARG A 7 -5.66 -32.62 10.42
N GLY A 8 -6.63 -33.47 10.07
CA GLY A 8 -7.24 -33.56 8.73
C GLY A 8 -7.93 -32.27 8.23
N PRO A 9 -8.56 -32.31 7.04
CA PRO A 9 -9.13 -31.14 6.35
C PRO A 9 -10.16 -30.33 7.17
N SER A 10 -10.81 -30.95 8.16
CA SER A 10 -11.71 -30.27 9.12
C SER A 10 -11.00 -29.21 9.99
N SER A 11 -9.70 -29.37 10.25
CA SER A 11 -8.92 -28.42 11.05
C SER A 11 -8.60 -27.13 10.29
N THR A 12 -8.29 -27.20 8.99
CA THR A 12 -8.04 -26.02 8.16
C THR A 12 -9.31 -25.17 8.03
N ALA A 13 -10.46 -25.81 7.81
CA ALA A 13 -11.76 -25.12 7.76
C ALA A 13 -12.12 -24.44 9.10
N ALA A 14 -11.83 -25.09 10.23
CA ALA A 14 -12.01 -24.50 11.56
C ALA A 14 -11.13 -23.25 11.78
N CYS A 15 -9.85 -23.29 11.36
CA CYS A 15 -8.96 -22.13 11.45
C CYS A 15 -9.47 -20.95 10.61
N VAL A 16 -9.99 -21.21 9.41
CA VAL A 16 -10.59 -20.16 8.55
C VAL A 16 -11.82 -19.54 9.21
N LEU A 17 -12.69 -20.34 9.84
CA LEU A 17 -13.86 -19.84 10.58
C LEU A 17 -13.47 -19.01 11.81
N ALA A 18 -12.47 -19.47 12.56
CA ALA A 18 -11.94 -18.74 13.72
C ALA A 18 -11.35 -17.38 13.31
N PHE A 19 -10.58 -17.37 12.22
CA PHE A 19 -10.04 -16.16 11.63
C PHE A 19 -11.15 -15.18 11.20
N ALA A 20 -12.14 -15.67 10.46
CA ALA A 20 -13.29 -14.87 10.04
C ALA A 20 -14.03 -14.24 11.23
N SER A 21 -14.23 -15.04 12.29
CA SER A 21 -14.89 -14.59 13.52
C SER A 21 -14.08 -13.52 14.24
N ALA A 22 -12.75 -13.64 14.27
CA ALA A 22 -11.87 -12.63 14.85
C ALA A 22 -11.92 -11.31 14.08
N VAL A 23 -11.87 -11.35 12.74
CA VAL A 23 -11.98 -10.14 11.89
C VAL A 23 -13.32 -9.43 12.13
N VAL A 24 -14.44 -10.16 12.12
CA VAL A 24 -15.77 -9.60 12.39
C VAL A 24 -15.85 -9.04 13.81
N GLY A 25 -15.34 -9.78 14.80
CA GLY A 25 -15.29 -9.36 16.20
C GLY A 25 -14.54 -8.04 16.39
N LEU A 26 -13.41 -7.85 15.69
CA LEU A 26 -12.66 -6.59 15.73
C LEU A 26 -13.45 -5.41 15.14
N HIS A 27 -14.20 -5.62 14.05
CA HIS A 27 -15.07 -4.58 13.48
C HIS A 27 -16.26 -4.25 14.40
N LEU A 28 -16.84 -5.25 15.07
CA LEU A 28 -17.91 -5.02 16.06
C LEU A 28 -17.38 -4.28 17.29
N LEU A 29 -16.19 -4.67 17.79
CA LEU A 29 -15.56 -4.00 18.92
C LEU A 29 -15.21 -2.55 18.59
N SER A 30 -14.82 -2.28 17.34
CA SER A 30 -14.54 -0.93 16.87
C SER A 30 -15.79 -0.06 16.75
N LEU A 31 -17.02 -0.57 16.91
CA LEU A 31 -18.22 0.28 17.06
C LEU A 31 -18.32 0.92 18.45
N TYR A 32 -17.82 0.23 19.48
CA TYR A 32 -18.05 0.60 20.89
C TYR A 32 -16.81 1.21 21.56
N ARG A 33 -15.61 0.73 21.20
CA ARG A 33 -14.34 1.21 21.77
C ARG A 33 -13.62 2.11 20.77
N TRP A 34 -14.18 3.29 20.52
CA TRP A 34 -13.48 4.37 19.80
C TRP A 34 -12.41 4.99 20.69
N THR A 35 -11.32 4.26 20.83
CA THR A 35 -10.02 4.76 21.26
C THR A 35 -9.06 4.47 20.11
N GLY A 36 -7.99 5.24 19.93
CA GLY A 36 -7.03 5.13 18.82
C GLY A 36 -6.25 3.81 18.72
N THR A 37 -6.87 2.67 18.98
CA THR A 37 -6.31 1.33 19.04
C THR A 37 -6.86 0.43 17.93
N LEU A 38 -8.05 0.71 17.37
CA LEU A 38 -8.68 -0.08 16.30
C LEU A 38 -8.91 0.74 15.02
N TRP A 39 -7.98 1.66 14.74
CA TRP A 39 -8.12 2.59 13.63
C TRP A 39 -8.11 1.91 12.24
N GLY A 40 -7.64 0.66 12.12
CA GLY A 40 -7.66 -0.11 10.88
C GLY A 40 -9.04 -0.65 10.48
N VAL A 41 -9.96 -0.79 11.44
CA VAL A 41 -11.26 -1.48 11.23
C VAL A 41 -12.48 -0.62 11.60
N HIS A 42 -12.29 0.57 12.13
CA HIS A 42 -13.38 1.47 12.56
C HIS A 42 -14.11 2.22 11.43
N ALA A 43 -13.72 2.05 10.16
CA ALA A 43 -14.42 2.69 9.02
C ALA A 43 -15.93 2.39 9.02
N TRP A 44 -16.30 1.21 9.52
CA TRP A 44 -17.68 0.74 9.63
C TRP A 44 -18.56 1.60 10.54
N ALA A 45 -17.99 2.20 11.58
CA ALA A 45 -18.73 2.99 12.56
C ALA A 45 -19.14 4.39 12.05
N PHE A 46 -18.63 4.82 10.88
CA PHE A 46 -19.07 6.05 10.20
C PHE A 46 -20.18 5.81 9.17
N LEU A 47 -20.70 4.59 9.08
CA LEU A 47 -21.75 4.21 8.14
C LEU A 47 -23.11 4.07 8.82
N PRO A 48 -24.22 4.23 8.08
CA PRO A 48 -25.55 3.95 8.59
C PRO A 48 -25.69 2.50 9.08
N VAL A 49 -26.47 2.31 10.15
CA VAL A 49 -26.70 0.99 10.79
C VAL A 49 -27.22 -0.06 9.80
N TRP A 50 -28.06 0.31 8.83
CA TRP A 50 -28.56 -0.66 7.85
C TRP A 50 -27.44 -1.23 6.97
N VAL A 51 -26.43 -0.43 6.60
CA VAL A 51 -25.25 -0.92 5.86
C VAL A 51 -24.49 -1.91 6.73
N GLN A 52 -24.37 -1.60 8.03
CA GLN A 52 -23.72 -2.48 8.99
C GLN A 52 -24.41 -3.84 9.07
N VAL A 53 -25.71 -3.86 9.30
CA VAL A 53 -26.49 -5.09 9.40
C VAL A 53 -26.45 -5.90 8.10
N THR A 54 -26.59 -5.25 6.95
CA THR A 54 -26.57 -5.94 5.64
C THR A 54 -25.21 -6.57 5.34
N THR A 55 -24.10 -5.87 5.56
CA THR A 55 -22.77 -6.44 5.29
C THR A 55 -22.41 -7.55 6.27
N LEU A 56 -22.82 -7.45 7.54
CA LEU A 56 -22.64 -8.51 8.53
C LEU A 56 -23.43 -9.77 8.15
N ALA A 57 -24.68 -9.62 7.71
CA ALA A 57 -25.52 -10.74 7.28
C ALA A 57 -24.87 -11.54 6.13
N LEU A 58 -24.22 -10.85 5.18
CA LEU A 58 -23.48 -11.51 4.10
C LEU A 58 -22.37 -12.43 4.61
N VAL A 59 -21.60 -12.00 5.62
CA VAL A 59 -20.54 -12.82 6.22
C VAL A 59 -21.11 -14.04 6.94
N VAL A 60 -22.19 -13.85 7.71
CA VAL A 60 -22.86 -14.95 8.43
C VAL A 60 -23.38 -16.00 7.46
N VAL A 61 -24.06 -15.58 6.38
CA VAL A 61 -24.58 -16.49 5.35
C VAL A 61 -23.44 -17.23 4.63
N ALA A 62 -22.36 -16.54 4.28
CA ALA A 62 -21.21 -17.14 3.61
C ALA A 62 -20.44 -18.15 4.48
N ALA A 63 -20.54 -18.05 5.81
CA ALA A 63 -19.91 -19.00 6.74
C ALA A 63 -20.64 -20.35 6.81
N VAL A 64 -21.95 -20.40 6.53
CA VAL A 64 -22.80 -21.60 6.71
C VAL A 64 -22.25 -22.85 6.00
N PRO A 65 -21.86 -22.82 4.72
CA PRO A 65 -21.37 -24.00 4.02
C PRO A 65 -20.09 -24.57 4.65
N LEU A 66 -19.16 -23.68 5.04
CA LEU A 66 -17.89 -24.08 5.65
C LEU A 66 -18.09 -24.64 7.06
N THR A 67 -19.01 -24.06 7.85
CA THR A 67 -19.40 -24.57 9.17
C THR A 67 -19.99 -25.97 9.08
N ARG A 68 -20.88 -26.23 8.11
CA ARG A 68 -21.45 -27.57 7.87
C ARG A 68 -20.35 -28.61 7.60
N TRP A 69 -19.36 -28.26 6.78
CA TRP A 69 -18.20 -29.13 6.51
C TRP A 69 -17.37 -29.42 7.76
N THR A 70 -17.06 -28.38 8.55
CA THR A 70 -16.30 -28.53 9.79
C THR A 70 -17.03 -29.45 10.78
N LEU A 71 -18.34 -29.27 10.94
CA LEU A 71 -19.18 -30.09 11.83
C LEU A 71 -19.28 -31.54 11.34
N ALA A 72 -19.47 -31.76 10.04
CA ALA A 72 -19.51 -33.12 9.46
C ALA A 72 -18.18 -33.87 9.68
N GLY A 73 -17.05 -33.18 9.55
CA GLY A 73 -15.72 -33.76 9.83
C GLY A 73 -15.51 -34.11 11.31
N LEU A 74 -16.12 -33.38 12.24
CA LEU A 74 -16.08 -33.68 13.69
C LEU A 74 -17.00 -34.84 14.07
N SER A 75 -18.11 -35.05 13.35
CA SER A 75 -19.00 -36.20 13.59
C SER A 75 -18.38 -37.53 13.13
N LEU A 76 -17.62 -37.53 12.03
CA LEU A 76 -16.95 -38.73 11.52
C LEU A 76 -15.83 -39.20 12.44
N THR A 77 -15.03 -38.28 12.99
CA THR A 77 -13.96 -38.62 13.95
C THR A 77 -14.49 -39.14 15.29
N ARG A 78 -15.71 -38.74 15.71
CA ARG A 78 -16.41 -39.33 16.87
C ARG A 78 -16.99 -40.71 16.58
N GLY A 79 -17.43 -40.97 15.34
CA GLY A 79 -18.01 -42.26 14.92
C GLY A 79 -16.98 -43.38 14.73
N GLU A 80 -15.78 -43.05 14.26
CA GLU A 80 -14.68 -44.04 14.11
C GLU A 80 -14.16 -44.54 15.47
N GLY A 81 -14.18 -43.70 16.52
CA GLY A 81 -13.88 -44.13 17.89
C GLY A 81 -14.89 -45.13 18.48
N HIS A 82 -16.09 -45.24 17.89
CA HIS A 82 -17.12 -46.20 18.30
C HIS A 82 -17.13 -47.46 17.42
N ARG A 83 -16.83 -47.34 16.11
CA ARG A 83 -16.74 -48.50 15.19
C ARG A 83 -15.42 -49.28 15.29
N ALA A 84 -14.33 -48.66 15.75
CA ALA A 84 -13.06 -49.36 15.97
C ALA A 84 -13.07 -50.32 17.19
N ARG A 85 -14.19 -50.43 17.92
CA ARG A 85 -14.36 -51.42 19.00
C ARG A 85 -15.22 -52.63 18.63
N THR A 86 -15.80 -52.71 17.42
CA THR A 86 -16.79 -53.76 17.10
C THR A 86 -16.67 -54.38 15.70
N ALA A 87 -15.49 -54.38 15.07
CA ALA A 87 -15.31 -55.10 13.81
C ALA A 87 -13.94 -55.79 13.77
N GLY A 88 -13.86 -56.90 14.50
CA GLY A 88 -12.90 -57.98 14.21
C GLY A 88 -13.62 -59.05 13.39
N ALA A 89 -12.89 -59.61 12.42
CA ALA A 89 -13.23 -60.75 11.56
C ALA A 89 -14.40 -60.53 10.58
N ASP A 90 -14.13 -60.46 9.27
CA ASP A 90 -14.06 -61.65 8.41
C ASP A 90 -13.89 -61.28 6.91
N SER A 91 -13.43 -62.27 6.13
CA SER A 91 -13.36 -62.32 4.65
C SER A 91 -12.28 -61.45 3.98
N GLY A 92 -11.50 -61.90 3.01
CA GLY A 92 -11.61 -63.06 2.12
C GLY A 92 -11.08 -62.60 0.77
N SER A 93 -9.99 -63.20 0.30
CA SER A 93 -9.32 -62.82 -0.95
C SER A 93 -10.12 -63.27 -2.17
N GLU A 94 -10.43 -62.37 -3.09
CA GLU A 94 -10.69 -62.72 -4.49
C GLU A 94 -10.06 -61.68 -5.42
N ALA A 95 -9.11 -62.16 -6.22
CA ALA A 95 -8.52 -61.44 -7.34
C ALA A 95 -9.44 -61.60 -8.55
N LEU A 96 -9.85 -60.49 -9.16
CA LEU A 96 -10.63 -60.46 -10.39
C LEU A 96 -9.74 -60.00 -11.56
N GLU A 97 -9.66 -60.88 -12.56
CA GLU A 97 -8.94 -60.72 -13.81
C GLU A 97 -9.44 -59.52 -14.63
N ALA A 98 -8.51 -58.74 -15.16
CA ALA A 98 -8.78 -57.68 -16.12
C ALA A 98 -8.73 -58.23 -17.55
N THR A 99 -9.85 -58.10 -18.28
CA THR A 99 -9.93 -58.36 -19.72
C THR A 99 -9.45 -57.14 -20.53
N PRO A 100 -8.71 -57.33 -21.64
CA PRO A 100 -8.24 -56.22 -22.47
C PRO A 100 -9.32 -55.78 -23.46
N VAL A 101 -9.69 -54.49 -23.43
CA VAL A 101 -10.59 -53.86 -24.42
C VAL A 101 -9.75 -53.24 -25.55
N LEU A 102 -9.96 -53.71 -26.78
CA LEU A 102 -9.43 -53.15 -28.02
C LEU A 102 -10.06 -51.78 -28.34
N PRO A 103 -9.30 -50.80 -28.87
CA PRO A 103 -9.86 -49.51 -29.25
C PRO A 103 -10.52 -49.56 -30.63
N LEU A 104 -11.81 -49.21 -30.70
CA LEU A 104 -12.54 -48.93 -31.93
C LEU A 104 -12.16 -47.53 -32.46
N ARG A 105 -11.70 -47.47 -33.72
CA ARG A 105 -11.47 -46.22 -34.47
C ARG A 105 -12.82 -45.52 -34.73
N GLY A 106 -13.01 -44.34 -34.15
CA GLY A 106 -14.07 -43.41 -34.53
C GLY A 106 -13.70 -42.59 -35.78
N PRO A 107 -14.69 -42.07 -36.52
CA PRO A 107 -14.47 -41.38 -37.80
C PRO A 107 -13.84 -39.99 -37.61
N GLU A 108 -13.04 -39.59 -38.60
CA GLU A 108 -12.28 -38.33 -38.63
C GLU A 108 -13.17 -37.07 -38.49
N PRO A 109 -12.72 -36.04 -37.77
CA PRO A 109 -13.44 -34.77 -37.68
C PRO A 109 -13.29 -33.98 -38.99
N ARG A 110 -14.43 -33.70 -39.63
CA ARG A 110 -14.56 -32.75 -40.73
C ARG A 110 -14.07 -31.36 -40.29
N ALA A 111 -13.21 -30.77 -41.12
CA ALA A 111 -12.70 -29.42 -40.97
C ALA A 111 -13.85 -28.40 -40.86
N SER A 112 -13.98 -27.75 -39.71
CA SER A 112 -14.88 -26.61 -39.55
C SER A 112 -14.18 -25.33 -40.00
N VAL A 113 -14.86 -24.59 -40.87
CA VAL A 113 -14.44 -23.34 -41.48
C VAL A 113 -14.18 -22.29 -40.39
N ALA A 114 -12.98 -21.73 -40.38
CA ALA A 114 -12.55 -20.70 -39.43
C ALA A 114 -13.34 -19.40 -39.68
N GLY A 115 -14.28 -19.10 -38.77
CA GLY A 115 -14.85 -17.75 -38.64
C GLY A 115 -13.85 -16.75 -38.05
N PRO A 116 -14.19 -15.44 -38.02
CA PRO A 116 -13.28 -14.37 -37.64
C PRO A 116 -12.61 -14.61 -36.28
N SER A 117 -11.30 -14.34 -36.23
CA SER A 117 -10.34 -14.80 -35.20
C SER A 117 -10.90 -14.87 -33.76
N SER A 118 -10.84 -16.07 -33.16
CA SER A 118 -11.29 -16.38 -31.80
C SER A 118 -10.59 -15.58 -30.68
N ARG A 119 -9.49 -14.88 -30.99
CA ARG A 119 -8.72 -14.03 -30.06
C ARG A 119 -9.26 -12.61 -29.89
N ALA A 120 -10.06 -12.09 -30.83
CA ALA A 120 -10.54 -10.71 -30.77
C ALA A 120 -11.64 -10.49 -29.70
N ARG A 121 -12.54 -11.46 -29.54
CA ARG A 121 -13.66 -11.40 -28.57
C ARG A 121 -13.20 -11.30 -27.09
N PRO A 122 -12.24 -12.10 -26.59
CA PRO A 122 -11.81 -12.01 -25.19
C PRO A 122 -11.05 -10.71 -24.89
N ILE A 123 -10.34 -10.12 -25.86
CA ILE A 123 -9.67 -8.83 -25.69
C ILE A 123 -10.72 -7.72 -25.53
N ALA A 124 -11.72 -7.68 -26.41
CA ALA A 124 -12.79 -6.67 -26.35
C ALA A 124 -13.57 -6.73 -25.03
N LEU A 125 -13.93 -7.93 -24.55
CA LEU A 125 -14.59 -8.13 -23.24
C LEU A 125 -13.71 -7.65 -22.08
N GLY A 126 -12.41 -7.95 -22.11
CA GLY A 126 -11.46 -7.47 -21.11
C GLY A 126 -11.34 -5.95 -21.08
N THR A 127 -11.27 -5.31 -22.25
CA THR A 127 -11.25 -3.85 -22.38
C THR A 127 -12.53 -3.20 -21.86
N LEU A 128 -13.70 -3.77 -22.18
CA LEU A 128 -14.99 -3.28 -21.66
C LEU A 128 -15.08 -3.41 -20.13
N ALA A 129 -14.63 -4.54 -19.56
CA ALA A 129 -14.61 -4.73 -18.12
C ALA A 129 -13.65 -3.74 -17.42
N ALA A 130 -12.48 -3.49 -18.00
CA ALA A 130 -11.53 -2.49 -17.50
C ALA A 130 -12.14 -1.08 -17.55
N ALA A 131 -12.80 -0.72 -18.65
CA ALA A 131 -13.45 0.58 -18.80
C ALA A 131 -14.61 0.77 -17.81
N ALA A 132 -15.50 -0.22 -17.69
CA ALA A 132 -16.60 -0.18 -16.74
C ALA A 132 -16.10 -0.10 -15.29
N GLY A 133 -15.06 -0.86 -14.96
CA GLY A 133 -14.41 -0.79 -13.65
C GLY A 133 -13.75 0.56 -13.39
N GLY A 134 -13.09 1.16 -14.39
CA GLY A 134 -12.55 2.51 -14.29
C GLY A 134 -13.63 3.57 -14.01
N VAL A 135 -14.78 3.49 -14.67
CA VAL A 135 -15.94 4.37 -14.39
C VAL A 135 -16.42 4.17 -12.95
N LEU A 136 -16.55 2.92 -12.50
CA LEU A 136 -16.96 2.64 -11.12
C LEU A 136 -15.97 3.21 -10.10
N LEU A 137 -14.67 3.00 -10.30
CA LEU A 137 -13.60 3.53 -9.44
C LEU A 137 -13.61 5.07 -9.41
N TRP A 138 -13.90 5.73 -10.52
CA TRP A 138 -14.04 7.19 -10.58
C TRP A 138 -15.26 7.70 -9.85
N VAL A 139 -16.40 7.00 -9.94
CA VAL A 139 -17.63 7.34 -9.20
C VAL A 139 -17.40 7.21 -7.69
N LEU A 140 -16.74 6.13 -7.28
CA LEU A 140 -16.40 5.80 -5.89
C LEU A 140 -15.14 6.52 -5.37
N ARG A 141 -14.62 7.50 -6.12
CA ARG A 141 -13.34 8.12 -5.79
C ARG A 141 -13.34 8.85 -4.44
N ALA A 142 -12.16 8.93 -3.85
CA ALA A 142 -11.92 9.75 -2.66
C ALA A 142 -12.36 11.20 -2.89
N ARG A 143 -13.11 11.76 -1.95
CA ARG A 143 -13.63 13.15 -1.99
C ARG A 143 -12.88 14.11 -1.06
N HIS A 144 -11.69 13.71 -0.63
CA HIS A 144 -10.77 14.49 0.20
C HIS A 144 -9.33 14.09 -0.12
N ASN A 145 -8.37 14.87 0.37
CA ASN A 145 -6.93 14.67 0.21
C ASN A 145 -6.19 14.56 1.57
N LEU A 146 -6.93 14.33 2.66
CA LEU A 146 -6.40 14.28 4.04
C LEU A 146 -5.44 13.12 4.33
N LEU A 147 -5.49 12.04 3.55
CA LEU A 147 -4.64 10.86 3.71
C LEU A 147 -3.35 11.00 2.90
N GLY A 148 -2.30 10.33 3.34
CA GLY A 148 -0.96 10.45 2.75
C GLY A 148 -0.51 11.89 2.63
N ASP A 149 0.20 12.17 1.53
CA ASP A 149 0.68 13.49 1.15
C ASP A 149 -0.27 14.25 0.21
N GLY A 150 -1.53 13.82 0.09
CA GLY A 150 -2.50 14.39 -0.85
C GLY A 150 -2.65 15.92 -0.76
N VAL A 151 -2.71 16.49 0.45
CA VAL A 151 -2.75 17.95 0.66
C VAL A 151 -1.51 18.62 0.07
N ALA A 152 -0.32 18.07 0.33
CA ALA A 152 0.94 18.65 -0.14
C ALA A 152 1.08 18.55 -1.66
N ILE A 153 0.68 17.42 -2.25
CA ILE A 153 0.70 17.20 -3.71
C ILE A 153 -0.26 18.17 -4.41
N VAL A 154 -1.48 18.33 -3.90
CA VAL A 154 -2.47 19.25 -4.48
C VAL A 154 -2.00 20.71 -4.39
N ALA A 155 -1.39 21.09 -3.27
CA ALA A 155 -0.89 22.45 -3.07
C ALA A 155 0.36 22.75 -3.91
N GLY A 156 1.28 21.79 -4.02
CA GLY A 156 2.56 21.96 -4.73
C GLY A 156 2.49 21.76 -6.24
N GLY A 157 1.43 21.11 -6.75
CA GLY A 157 1.37 20.66 -8.14
C GLY A 157 2.13 19.33 -8.35
N PRO A 158 1.88 18.60 -9.45
CA PRO A 158 2.65 17.42 -9.80
C PRO A 158 4.02 17.90 -10.25
N GLY A 159 5.03 17.78 -9.37
CA GLY A 159 6.37 18.35 -9.47
C GLY A 159 6.81 18.72 -10.90
N THR A 160 6.53 19.96 -11.30
CA THR A 160 6.65 20.43 -12.70
C THR A 160 8.09 20.68 -13.13
N GLY A 161 9.09 20.01 -12.55
CA GLY A 161 10.50 20.36 -12.75
C GLY A 161 11.55 19.28 -12.55
N GLY A 162 11.22 18.00 -12.36
CA GLY A 162 12.27 16.97 -12.35
C GLY A 162 11.91 15.59 -11.83
N LEU A 163 12.85 14.67 -11.99
CA LEU A 163 12.79 13.28 -11.56
C LEU A 163 12.85 13.18 -10.02
N HIS A 164 11.85 12.54 -9.41
CA HIS A 164 11.88 12.22 -7.99
C HIS A 164 12.74 10.99 -7.73
N GLU A 165 13.56 11.02 -6.67
CA GLU A 165 14.60 10.00 -6.47
C GLU A 165 14.04 8.63 -6.10
N LEU A 166 12.94 8.60 -5.35
CA LEU A 166 12.29 7.40 -4.85
C LEU A 166 11.21 6.86 -5.79
N GLU A 167 10.72 7.68 -6.72
CA GLU A 167 9.61 7.35 -7.63
C GLU A 167 9.82 7.95 -9.03
N PRO A 168 10.85 7.47 -9.74
CA PRO A 168 11.41 8.16 -10.90
C PRO A 168 10.41 8.41 -12.04
N LEU A 169 9.54 7.44 -12.33
CA LEU A 169 8.56 7.55 -13.40
C LEU A 169 7.18 8.02 -12.94
N THR A 170 6.81 7.84 -11.67
CA THR A 170 5.44 8.14 -11.23
C THR A 170 5.13 9.63 -11.31
N VAL A 171 6.05 10.47 -10.79
CA VAL A 171 5.90 11.94 -10.86
C VAL A 171 5.89 12.42 -12.31
N LEU A 172 6.68 11.80 -13.19
CA LEU A 172 6.66 12.10 -14.63
C LEU A 172 5.29 11.77 -15.24
N ILE A 173 4.73 10.59 -14.94
CA ILE A 173 3.42 10.17 -15.45
C ILE A 173 2.33 11.14 -14.97
N GLN A 174 2.36 11.54 -13.71
CA GLN A 174 1.42 12.52 -13.16
C GLN A 174 1.57 13.90 -13.79
N ALA A 175 2.80 14.38 -14.01
CA ALA A 175 3.05 15.63 -14.72
C ALA A 175 2.49 15.58 -16.15
N ARG A 176 2.64 14.46 -16.87
CA ARG A 176 2.03 14.29 -18.20
C ARG A 176 0.51 14.21 -18.17
N ALA A 177 -0.07 13.57 -17.17
CA ALA A 177 -1.51 13.57 -16.97
C ALA A 177 -2.04 14.99 -16.68
N TRP A 178 -1.28 15.77 -15.93
CA TRP A 178 -1.57 17.17 -15.67
C TRP A 178 -1.47 18.02 -16.93
N ASP A 179 -0.39 17.90 -17.71
CA ASP A 179 -0.22 18.60 -18.99
C ASP A 179 -1.43 18.34 -19.92
N LEU A 180 -1.84 17.08 -20.02
CA LEU A 180 -2.99 16.66 -20.81
C LEU A 180 -4.29 17.28 -20.30
N LEU A 181 -4.58 17.19 -19.01
CA LEU A 181 -5.80 17.77 -18.45
C LEU A 181 -5.80 19.29 -18.55
N ASN A 182 -4.66 19.94 -18.34
CA ASN A 182 -4.52 21.38 -18.49
C ASN A 182 -4.79 21.81 -19.94
N ALA A 183 -4.29 21.08 -20.94
CA ALA A 183 -4.56 21.34 -22.36
C ALA A 183 -6.04 21.13 -22.75
N LEU A 184 -6.72 20.19 -22.08
CA LEU A 184 -8.15 19.92 -22.30
C LEU A 184 -9.07 20.83 -21.50
N SER A 185 -8.57 21.45 -20.44
CA SER A 185 -9.35 22.29 -19.54
C SER A 185 -9.41 23.71 -20.09
N GLY A 186 -10.62 24.21 -20.33
CA GLY A 186 -10.83 25.61 -20.65
C GLY A 186 -10.41 26.55 -19.50
N PRO A 187 -10.34 27.87 -19.76
CA PRO A 187 -10.03 28.87 -18.73
C PRO A 187 -11.03 28.77 -17.56
N GLY A 188 -10.53 28.78 -16.32
CA GLY A 188 -11.36 28.81 -15.10
C GLY A 188 -11.08 27.74 -14.04
N HIS A 189 -10.21 26.76 -14.32
CA HIS A 189 -9.81 25.76 -13.32
C HIS A 189 -8.61 26.25 -12.50
N SER A 190 -8.66 26.10 -11.18
CA SER A 190 -7.49 26.36 -10.35
C SER A 190 -6.41 25.29 -10.58
N GLY A 191 -5.13 25.66 -10.49
CA GLY A 191 -4.02 24.71 -10.64
C GLY A 191 -4.08 23.55 -9.65
N GLN A 192 -4.59 23.81 -8.43
CA GLN A 192 -4.83 22.78 -7.42
C GLN A 192 -5.92 21.78 -7.84
N GLN A 193 -7.03 22.25 -8.39
CA GLN A 193 -8.11 21.38 -8.86
C GLN A 193 -7.66 20.52 -10.04
N LEU A 194 -6.88 21.09 -10.97
CA LEU A 194 -6.25 20.35 -12.06
C LEU A 194 -5.30 19.27 -11.54
N THR A 195 -4.49 19.60 -10.53
CA THR A 195 -3.56 18.66 -9.88
C THR A 195 -4.29 17.50 -9.24
N TRP A 196 -5.30 17.77 -8.42
CA TRP A 196 -6.12 16.72 -7.83
C TRP A 196 -6.71 15.80 -8.90
N ASN A 197 -7.36 16.37 -9.92
CA ASN A 197 -7.98 15.58 -10.98
C ASN A 197 -6.97 14.75 -11.78
N ALA A 198 -5.77 15.29 -12.06
CA ALA A 198 -4.73 14.59 -12.80
C ALA A 198 -4.22 13.36 -12.05
N VAL A 199 -3.86 13.52 -10.77
CA VAL A 199 -3.36 12.42 -9.95
C VAL A 199 -4.45 11.38 -9.71
N ALA A 200 -5.69 11.82 -9.42
CA ALA A 200 -6.83 10.92 -9.28
C ALA A 200 -7.11 10.13 -10.57
N LEU A 201 -6.95 10.74 -11.74
CA LEU A 201 -7.09 10.06 -13.02
C LEU A 201 -6.03 8.96 -13.20
N VAL A 202 -4.76 9.24 -12.88
CA VAL A 202 -3.68 8.24 -12.93
C VAL A 202 -4.00 7.06 -12.00
N SER A 203 -4.49 7.34 -10.78
CA SER A 203 -4.94 6.32 -9.82
C SER A 203 -6.04 5.42 -10.41
N VAL A 204 -7.08 6.01 -11.02
CA VAL A 204 -8.19 5.25 -11.63
C VAL A 204 -7.74 4.46 -12.84
N VAL A 205 -6.88 5.01 -13.69
CA VAL A 205 -6.33 4.30 -14.85
C VAL A 205 -5.51 3.10 -14.39
N ALA A 206 -4.67 3.26 -13.35
CA ALA A 206 -3.95 2.13 -12.76
C ALA A 206 -4.90 1.03 -12.26
N GLY A 207 -6.03 1.41 -11.66
CA GLY A 207 -7.08 0.49 -11.23
C GLY A 207 -7.79 -0.23 -12.37
N ALA A 208 -8.14 0.49 -13.44
CA ALA A 208 -8.74 -0.09 -14.63
C ALA A 208 -7.81 -1.14 -15.26
N LEU A 209 -6.50 -0.86 -15.31
CA LEU A 209 -5.47 -1.79 -15.78
C LEU A 209 -5.22 -2.95 -14.80
N PHE A 210 -5.45 -2.73 -13.50
CA PHE A 210 -5.33 -3.78 -12.49
C PHE A 210 -6.39 -4.87 -12.64
N ILE A 211 -7.60 -4.54 -13.10
CA ILE A 211 -8.70 -5.52 -13.29
C ILE A 211 -8.30 -6.73 -14.16
N PRO A 212 -7.81 -6.56 -15.41
CA PRO A 212 -7.38 -7.69 -16.22
C PRO A 212 -6.16 -8.42 -15.65
N VAL A 213 -5.27 -7.71 -14.93
CA VAL A 213 -4.12 -8.33 -14.24
C VAL A 213 -4.60 -9.22 -13.08
N ALA A 214 -5.52 -8.73 -12.24
CA ALA A 214 -6.13 -9.47 -11.15
C ALA A 214 -6.89 -10.71 -11.67
N TRP A 215 -7.62 -10.59 -12.78
CA TRP A 215 -8.27 -11.72 -13.43
C TRP A 215 -7.25 -12.76 -13.91
N ALA A 216 -6.13 -12.32 -14.50
CA ALA A 216 -5.07 -13.22 -14.92
C ALA A 216 -4.40 -13.94 -13.73
N ILE A 217 -4.16 -13.25 -12.61
CA ILE A 217 -3.64 -13.85 -11.37
C ILE A 217 -4.64 -14.87 -10.81
N ALA A 218 -5.94 -14.52 -10.81
CA ALA A 218 -6.99 -15.43 -10.37
C ALA A 218 -7.04 -16.70 -11.24
N GLY A 219 -6.87 -16.56 -12.56
CA GLY A 219 -6.73 -17.67 -13.49
C GLY A 219 -5.51 -18.54 -13.19
N GLU A 220 -4.38 -17.92 -12.84
CA GLU A 220 -3.19 -18.63 -12.42
C GLU A 220 -3.42 -19.45 -11.13
N ILE A 221 -4.03 -18.87 -10.08
CA ILE A 221 -4.27 -19.61 -8.83
C ILE A 221 -5.36 -20.68 -9.02
N GLY A 222 -6.47 -20.33 -9.67
CA GLY A 222 -7.62 -21.21 -9.89
C GLY A 222 -7.33 -22.38 -10.84
N ALA A 223 -6.38 -22.23 -11.76
CA ALA A 223 -5.92 -23.32 -12.63
C ALA A 223 -5.25 -24.47 -11.88
N MET A 224 -4.97 -24.36 -10.58
CA MET A 224 -4.53 -25.52 -9.80
C MET A 224 -5.65 -26.52 -9.54
N ASP A 225 -6.93 -26.13 -9.60
CA ASP A 225 -8.06 -27.04 -9.35
C ASP A 225 -8.28 -28.04 -10.49
N GLY A 226 -7.71 -27.79 -11.67
CA GLY A 226 -7.56 -28.78 -12.73
C GLY A 226 -6.11 -29.20 -12.82
N GLY A 227 -5.83 -30.51 -12.88
CA GLY A 227 -4.63 -30.97 -13.59
C GLY A 227 -4.54 -30.29 -14.96
N GLU A 228 -3.34 -30.26 -15.55
CA GLU A 228 -3.05 -29.69 -16.88
C GLU A 228 -4.30 -29.52 -17.73
N ARG A 229 -4.63 -28.27 -18.10
CA ARG A 229 -5.77 -27.92 -18.96
C ARG A 229 -5.97 -29.06 -19.97
N PRO A 230 -7.02 -29.89 -19.84
CA PRO A 230 -7.25 -30.88 -20.85
C PRO A 230 -7.42 -30.10 -22.16
N ALA A 231 -6.87 -30.64 -23.25
CA ALA A 231 -7.46 -30.35 -24.54
C ALA A 231 -8.99 -30.57 -24.40
N PRO A 232 -9.87 -29.95 -25.19
CA PRO A 232 -11.28 -30.31 -25.15
C PRO A 232 -11.44 -31.74 -25.72
N ASP A 233 -11.08 -32.75 -24.95
CA ASP A 233 -11.34 -34.15 -25.17
C ASP A 233 -12.56 -34.58 -24.35
N ALA A 234 -13.34 -35.48 -24.94
CA ALA A 234 -14.67 -35.88 -24.49
C ALA A 234 -14.68 -36.68 -23.16
N SER A 235 -13.55 -36.80 -22.47
CA SER A 235 -13.36 -37.58 -21.24
C SER A 235 -13.37 -36.75 -19.96
N SER A 236 -13.41 -35.41 -20.05
CA SER A 236 -13.54 -34.54 -18.86
C SER A 236 -14.94 -34.67 -18.24
N PRO A 237 -15.07 -34.92 -16.92
CA PRO A 237 -16.39 -35.05 -16.29
C PRO A 237 -17.21 -33.77 -16.49
N PRO A 238 -18.48 -33.87 -16.92
CA PRO A 238 -19.33 -32.72 -17.18
C PRO A 238 -19.43 -31.85 -15.92
N GLY A 239 -18.96 -30.60 -16.02
CA GLY A 239 -18.97 -29.63 -14.92
C GLY A 239 -17.60 -29.17 -14.41
N ALA A 240 -16.50 -29.85 -14.73
CA ALA A 240 -15.15 -29.44 -14.29
C ALA A 240 -14.73 -28.05 -14.79
N ALA A 241 -15.05 -27.72 -16.05
CA ALA A 241 -14.75 -26.40 -16.62
C ALA A 241 -15.58 -25.26 -16.00
N ALA A 242 -16.87 -25.49 -15.71
CA ALA A 242 -17.73 -24.51 -15.03
C ALA A 242 -17.23 -24.27 -13.60
N THR A 243 -16.79 -25.35 -12.96
CA THR A 243 -16.26 -25.37 -11.62
C THR A 243 -14.97 -24.54 -11.45
N THR A 244 -14.00 -24.69 -12.36
CA THR A 244 -12.80 -23.85 -12.37
C THR A 244 -13.12 -22.37 -12.61
N ARG A 245 -14.12 -22.06 -13.45
CA ARG A 245 -14.54 -20.67 -13.69
C ARG A 245 -15.07 -19.99 -12.42
N TRP A 246 -15.83 -20.72 -11.59
CA TRP A 246 -16.30 -20.20 -10.31
C TRP A 246 -15.15 -19.94 -9.33
N THR A 247 -14.19 -20.87 -9.19
CA THR A 247 -13.00 -20.65 -8.35
C THR A 247 -12.25 -19.38 -8.80
N VAL A 248 -12.03 -19.22 -10.11
CA VAL A 248 -11.36 -18.03 -10.67
C VAL A 248 -12.15 -16.77 -10.36
N ALA A 249 -13.47 -16.77 -10.54
CA ALA A 249 -14.31 -15.61 -10.23
C ALA A 249 -14.24 -15.22 -8.75
N LEU A 250 -14.28 -16.18 -7.82
CA LEU A 250 -14.16 -15.90 -6.39
C LEU A 250 -12.79 -15.31 -6.03
N ILE A 251 -11.71 -15.88 -6.56
CA ILE A 251 -10.35 -15.36 -6.33
C ILE A 251 -10.22 -13.95 -6.92
N PHE A 252 -10.75 -13.72 -8.12
CA PHE A 252 -10.77 -12.40 -8.73
C PHE A 252 -11.47 -11.39 -7.82
N VAL A 253 -12.67 -11.71 -7.33
CA VAL A 253 -13.42 -10.84 -6.41
C VAL A 253 -12.59 -10.55 -5.16
N ILE A 254 -11.91 -11.54 -4.57
CA ILE A 254 -11.02 -11.33 -3.41
C ILE A 254 -9.92 -10.30 -3.74
N LEU A 255 -9.27 -10.42 -4.89
CA LEU A 255 -8.19 -9.50 -5.32
C LEU A 255 -8.72 -8.08 -5.61
N VAL A 256 -9.97 -7.94 -6.05
CA VAL A 256 -10.61 -6.63 -6.26
C VAL A 256 -11.53 -6.24 -5.10
N SER A 257 -11.32 -6.77 -3.89
CA SER A 257 -12.08 -6.38 -2.69
C SER A 257 -11.25 -6.38 -1.40
N GLN A 258 -9.94 -6.11 -1.49
CA GLN A 258 -9.12 -5.78 -0.31
C GLN A 258 -9.05 -4.26 -0.09
N GLY A 259 -8.65 -3.84 1.11
CA GLY A 259 -8.57 -2.43 1.49
C GLY A 259 -7.64 -1.58 0.60
N TYR A 260 -6.58 -2.17 0.03
CA TYR A 260 -5.71 -1.52 -0.95
C TYR A 260 -6.44 -1.05 -2.21
N LEU A 261 -7.65 -1.55 -2.50
CA LEU A 261 -8.47 -1.09 -3.63
C LEU A 261 -8.77 0.42 -3.55
N GLN A 262 -8.73 0.99 -2.34
CA GLN A 262 -8.86 2.43 -2.14
C GLN A 262 -7.80 3.24 -2.89
N LEU A 263 -6.60 2.69 -3.12
CA LEU A 263 -5.54 3.34 -3.93
C LEU A 263 -6.02 3.63 -5.36
N PHE A 264 -6.93 2.81 -5.88
CA PHE A 264 -7.44 2.91 -7.25
C PHE A 264 -8.70 3.78 -7.34
N CYS A 265 -9.27 4.20 -6.20
CA CYS A 265 -10.46 5.03 -6.14
C CYS A 265 -10.07 6.52 -6.15
N GLY A 266 -9.37 6.96 -7.19
CA GLY A 266 -8.93 8.36 -7.37
C GLY A 266 -8.13 8.92 -6.20
N TYR A 267 -7.31 8.06 -5.57
CA TYR A 267 -6.43 8.43 -4.47
C TYR A 267 -5.33 9.37 -4.98
N VAL A 268 -4.99 10.40 -4.20
CA VAL A 268 -4.07 11.45 -4.61
C VAL A 268 -2.68 11.17 -4.06
N GLU A 269 -2.01 10.19 -4.67
CA GLU A 269 -0.64 9.78 -4.36
C GLU A 269 -0.13 8.82 -5.47
N ASN A 270 1.07 8.30 -5.30
CA ASN A 270 1.89 7.55 -6.24
C ASN A 270 1.72 6.02 -6.15
N TYR A 271 1.23 5.48 -5.03
CA TYR A 271 1.23 4.03 -4.78
C TYR A 271 0.23 3.22 -5.62
N ALA A 272 -0.71 3.85 -6.32
CA ALA A 272 -1.63 3.14 -7.23
C ALA A 272 -0.88 2.45 -8.38
N LEU A 273 0.08 3.15 -9.00
CA LEU A 273 0.91 2.56 -10.05
C LEU A 273 1.84 1.47 -9.51
N LEU A 274 2.34 1.64 -8.29
CA LEU A 274 3.15 0.61 -7.63
C LEU A 274 2.34 -0.66 -7.35
N ALA A 275 1.10 -0.54 -6.85
CA ALA A 275 0.23 -1.69 -6.62
C ALA A 275 -0.05 -2.47 -7.92
N LEU A 276 -0.29 -1.77 -9.03
CA LEU A 276 -0.41 -2.37 -10.36
C LEU A 276 0.90 -3.06 -10.79
N ALA A 277 2.04 -2.38 -10.65
CA ALA A 277 3.33 -2.93 -11.05
C ALA A 277 3.70 -4.20 -10.24
N ASN A 278 3.45 -4.19 -8.93
CA ASN A 278 3.60 -5.36 -8.07
C ASN A 278 2.74 -6.54 -8.54
N ALA A 279 1.48 -6.27 -8.91
CA ALA A 279 0.60 -7.30 -9.44
C ALA A 279 1.16 -7.92 -10.73
N ILE A 280 1.73 -7.11 -11.62
CA ILE A 280 2.35 -7.57 -12.87
C ILE A 280 3.62 -8.40 -12.57
N VAL A 281 4.46 -7.99 -11.61
CA VAL A 281 5.64 -8.77 -11.18
C VAL A 281 5.22 -10.12 -10.64
N VAL A 282 4.22 -10.16 -9.75
CA VAL A 282 3.74 -11.42 -9.16
C VAL A 282 3.10 -12.32 -10.23
N LEU A 283 2.29 -11.76 -11.14
CA LEU A 283 1.69 -12.51 -12.25
C LEU A 283 2.75 -13.15 -13.17
N THR A 284 3.73 -12.35 -13.61
CA THR A 284 4.79 -12.82 -14.51
C THR A 284 5.72 -13.82 -13.82
N GLY A 285 6.04 -13.59 -12.54
CA GLY A 285 6.80 -14.53 -11.71
C GLY A 285 6.09 -15.86 -11.51
N LEU A 286 4.78 -15.86 -11.19
CA LEU A 286 3.98 -17.08 -11.06
C LEU A 286 3.93 -17.86 -12.39
N ARG A 287 3.73 -17.17 -13.51
CA ARG A 287 3.74 -17.80 -14.84
C ARG A 287 5.08 -18.45 -15.15
N PHE A 288 6.19 -17.77 -14.87
CA PHE A 288 7.52 -18.32 -15.05
C PHE A 288 7.78 -19.53 -14.15
N ALA A 289 7.45 -19.43 -12.86
CA ALA A 289 7.62 -20.52 -11.90
C ALA A 289 6.82 -21.79 -12.28
N ARG A 290 5.77 -21.65 -13.07
CA ARG A 290 4.96 -22.76 -13.61
C ARG A 290 5.32 -23.16 -15.04
N GLY A 291 6.39 -22.61 -15.61
CA GLY A 291 6.84 -22.92 -16.96
C GLY A 291 5.96 -22.36 -18.09
N ARG A 292 5.04 -21.42 -17.79
CA ARG A 292 4.11 -20.80 -18.75
C ARG A 292 4.51 -19.38 -19.16
N GLY A 293 5.64 -18.86 -18.67
CA GLY A 293 6.15 -17.53 -18.95
C GLY A 293 7.65 -17.53 -19.26
N SER A 294 8.19 -16.37 -19.63
CA SER A 294 9.63 -16.16 -19.83
C SER A 294 10.25 -15.43 -18.65
N LEU A 295 11.55 -15.64 -18.43
CA LEU A 295 12.28 -14.92 -17.39
C LEU A 295 12.40 -13.43 -17.77
N LEU A 296 12.45 -13.13 -19.07
CA LEU A 296 12.48 -11.76 -19.58
C LEU A 296 11.20 -10.99 -19.22
N ALA A 297 10.02 -11.61 -19.29
CA ALA A 297 8.78 -10.94 -18.90
C ALA A 297 8.76 -10.60 -17.40
N ALA A 298 9.23 -11.53 -16.55
CA ALA A 298 9.38 -11.28 -15.11
C ALA A 298 10.44 -10.22 -14.80
N GLY A 299 11.56 -10.23 -15.52
CA GLY A 299 12.63 -9.23 -15.42
C GLY A 299 12.18 -7.84 -15.86
N ALA A 300 11.50 -7.73 -17.00
CA ALA A 300 10.96 -6.46 -17.48
C ALA A 300 9.91 -5.88 -16.52
N ALA A 301 9.03 -6.73 -15.96
CA ALA A 301 8.09 -6.31 -14.93
C ALA A 301 8.81 -5.78 -13.68
N MET A 302 9.89 -6.43 -13.24
CA MET A 302 10.68 -5.98 -12.09
C MET A 302 11.36 -4.63 -12.34
N VAL A 303 12.01 -4.47 -13.50
CA VAL A 303 12.64 -3.21 -13.90
C VAL A 303 11.61 -2.08 -13.94
N LEU A 304 10.43 -2.34 -14.52
CA LEU A 304 9.33 -1.39 -14.53
C LEU A 304 8.86 -1.04 -13.11
N ALA A 305 8.65 -2.03 -12.24
CA ALA A 305 8.17 -1.77 -10.88
C ALA A 305 9.15 -0.90 -10.07
N ILE A 306 10.45 -1.18 -10.14
CA ILE A 306 11.49 -0.37 -9.50
C ILE A 306 11.54 1.05 -10.08
N SER A 307 11.28 1.20 -11.38
CA SER A 307 11.25 2.51 -12.05
C SER A 307 10.03 3.36 -11.66
N ILE A 308 8.93 2.72 -11.27
CA ILE A 308 7.73 3.37 -10.74
C ILE A 308 7.99 3.82 -9.30
N HIS A 309 8.49 2.92 -8.45
CA HIS A 309 8.82 3.24 -7.07
C HIS A 309 9.87 2.27 -6.50
N LEU A 310 10.88 2.80 -5.81
CA LEU A 310 12.03 2.03 -5.33
C LEU A 310 11.67 0.96 -4.27
N SER A 311 10.55 1.10 -3.57
CA SER A 311 10.06 0.09 -2.63
C SER A 311 9.66 -1.24 -3.29
N ALA A 312 9.50 -1.29 -4.62
CA ALA A 312 9.37 -2.55 -5.36
C ALA A 312 10.60 -3.45 -5.21
N SER A 313 11.74 -2.90 -4.75
CA SER A 313 12.94 -3.66 -4.40
C SER A 313 12.69 -4.79 -3.38
N ALA A 314 11.62 -4.71 -2.59
CA ALA A 314 11.18 -5.80 -1.71
C ALA A 314 10.92 -7.13 -2.46
N LEU A 315 10.66 -7.09 -3.78
CA LEU A 315 10.45 -8.27 -4.61
C LEU A 315 11.72 -8.78 -5.30
N ILE A 316 12.87 -8.08 -5.20
CA ILE A 316 14.14 -8.51 -5.78
C ILE A 316 14.54 -9.91 -5.32
N PRO A 317 14.46 -10.28 -4.01
CA PRO A 317 14.81 -11.64 -3.57
C PRO A 317 13.99 -12.73 -4.28
N ALA A 318 12.68 -12.49 -4.48
CA ALA A 318 11.79 -13.44 -5.14
C ALA A 318 12.09 -13.58 -6.64
N TRP A 319 12.41 -12.47 -7.32
CA TRP A 319 12.83 -12.52 -8.72
C TRP A 319 14.22 -13.15 -8.89
N SER A 320 15.17 -12.83 -8.03
CA SER A 320 16.51 -13.42 -8.04
C SER A 320 16.44 -14.94 -7.88
N LEU A 321 15.57 -15.44 -7.01
CA LEU A 321 15.30 -16.87 -6.89
C LEU A 321 14.87 -17.49 -8.24
N LEU A 322 13.95 -16.84 -8.97
CA LEU A 322 13.51 -17.34 -10.28
C LEU A 322 14.64 -17.31 -11.32
N ALA A 323 15.47 -16.25 -11.31
CA ALA A 323 16.61 -16.13 -12.21
C ALA A 323 17.66 -17.23 -11.93
N LEU A 324 18.01 -17.43 -10.65
CA LEU A 324 18.93 -18.49 -10.22
C LEU A 324 18.36 -19.87 -10.59
N TRP A 325 17.09 -20.11 -10.30
CA TRP A 325 16.45 -21.40 -10.61
C TRP A 325 16.41 -21.67 -12.12
N GLY A 326 15.99 -20.70 -12.91
CA GLY A 326 15.91 -20.81 -14.36
C GLY A 326 17.26 -21.07 -15.02
N VAL A 327 18.31 -20.34 -14.62
CA VAL A 327 19.64 -20.46 -15.23
C VAL A 327 20.38 -21.73 -14.80
N TRP A 328 20.34 -22.10 -13.52
CA TRP A 328 21.11 -23.24 -13.02
C TRP A 328 20.37 -24.57 -13.07
N PHE A 329 19.05 -24.58 -12.88
CA PHE A 329 18.28 -25.82 -12.74
C PHE A 329 17.22 -26.00 -13.83
N GLY A 330 16.88 -24.95 -14.56
CA GLY A 330 15.89 -25.00 -15.64
C GLY A 330 16.30 -25.90 -16.80
N THR A 331 15.31 -26.40 -17.55
CA THR A 331 15.53 -27.21 -18.76
C THR A 331 16.00 -26.36 -19.96
N LYS A 332 15.69 -25.06 -19.96
CA LYS A 332 16.04 -24.11 -21.03
C LYS A 332 17.14 -23.12 -20.60
N ARG A 333 18.20 -23.59 -19.92
CA ARG A 333 19.25 -22.77 -19.29
C ARG A 333 19.81 -21.66 -20.18
N ARG A 334 20.19 -21.98 -21.42
CA ARG A 334 20.72 -20.99 -22.39
C ARG A 334 19.71 -19.87 -22.66
N ARG A 335 18.43 -20.20 -22.80
CA ARG A 335 17.37 -19.20 -23.01
C ARG A 335 17.21 -18.33 -21.76
N HIS A 336 17.23 -18.92 -20.57
CA HIS A 336 17.14 -18.17 -19.32
C HIS A 336 18.35 -17.25 -19.10
N ALA A 337 19.55 -17.67 -19.49
CA ALA A 337 20.74 -16.82 -19.47
C ALA A 337 20.61 -15.61 -20.41
N ILE A 338 20.07 -15.81 -21.61
CA ILE A 338 19.77 -14.71 -22.56
C ILE A 338 18.72 -13.76 -21.97
N ASP A 339 17.62 -14.30 -21.45
CA ASP A 339 16.55 -13.51 -20.81
C ASP A 339 17.09 -12.68 -19.62
N LEU A 340 18.01 -13.25 -18.82
CA LEU A 340 18.67 -12.55 -17.72
C LEU A 340 19.57 -11.42 -18.23
N ALA A 341 20.40 -11.68 -19.25
CA ALA A 341 21.26 -10.66 -19.86
C ALA A 341 20.43 -9.50 -20.45
N LEU A 342 19.32 -9.82 -21.13
CA LEU A 342 18.39 -8.82 -21.65
C LEU A 342 17.72 -8.00 -20.53
N THR A 343 17.43 -8.62 -19.38
CA THR A 343 16.89 -7.89 -18.22
C THR A 343 17.92 -6.91 -17.66
N VAL A 344 19.19 -7.31 -17.55
CA VAL A 344 20.28 -6.43 -17.13
C VAL A 344 20.47 -5.27 -18.11
N LEU A 345 20.44 -5.55 -19.41
CA LEU A 345 20.51 -4.52 -20.44
C LEU A 345 19.33 -3.54 -20.36
N LEU A 346 18.11 -4.03 -20.10
CA LEU A 346 16.94 -3.19 -19.91
C LEU A 346 17.09 -2.28 -18.68
N GLY A 347 17.59 -2.81 -17.56
CA GLY A 347 17.87 -2.02 -16.36
C GLY A 347 18.96 -0.96 -16.58
N ALA A 348 20.01 -1.29 -17.34
CA ALA A 348 21.06 -0.34 -17.71
C ALA A 348 20.52 0.76 -18.65
N ALA A 349 19.74 0.39 -19.66
CA ALA A 349 19.10 1.34 -20.58
C ALA A 349 18.16 2.30 -19.84
N LEU A 350 17.35 1.77 -18.92
CA LEU A 350 16.51 2.59 -18.03
C LEU A 350 17.38 3.55 -17.20
N THR A 351 18.44 3.07 -16.57
CA THR A 351 19.32 3.91 -15.75
C THR A 351 19.90 5.06 -16.58
N LEU A 352 20.36 4.79 -17.81
CA LEU A 352 20.81 5.83 -18.73
C LEU A 352 19.70 6.81 -19.07
N ALA A 353 18.47 6.33 -19.34
CA ALA A 353 17.33 7.19 -19.63
C ALA A 353 16.99 8.13 -18.46
N LEU A 354 16.97 7.61 -17.22
CA LEU A 354 16.71 8.42 -16.03
C LEU A 354 17.85 9.43 -15.77
N ALA A 355 19.10 9.06 -16.02
CA ALA A 355 20.25 9.96 -15.92
C ALA A 355 20.21 11.12 -16.94
N ARG A 356 19.51 10.95 -18.08
CA ARG A 356 19.24 12.04 -19.03
C ARG A 356 18.20 13.03 -18.51
N LEU A 357 17.26 12.57 -17.70
CA LEU A 357 16.22 13.41 -17.10
C LEU A 357 16.72 14.17 -15.87
N LYS A 358 17.60 13.55 -15.07
CA LYS A 358 18.25 14.16 -13.91
C LYS A 358 19.75 13.85 -13.94
N PRO A 359 20.60 14.80 -14.38
CA PRO A 359 22.04 14.62 -14.40
C PRO A 359 22.58 14.16 -13.05
N GLY A 360 23.40 13.11 -13.05
CA GLY A 360 23.95 12.49 -11.84
C GLY A 360 23.05 11.45 -11.16
N TYR A 361 21.81 11.25 -11.63
CA TYR A 361 20.95 10.18 -11.11
C TYR A 361 21.47 8.81 -11.53
N LEU A 362 21.64 7.91 -10.55
CA LEU A 362 22.05 6.52 -10.76
C LEU A 362 21.12 5.61 -9.98
N LEU A 363 20.30 4.83 -10.69
CA LEU A 363 19.33 3.93 -10.09
C LEU A 363 19.96 2.91 -9.11
N PRO A 364 21.12 2.26 -9.42
CA PRO A 364 21.76 1.35 -8.47
C PRO A 364 22.18 2.04 -7.16
N ARG A 365 22.64 3.29 -7.24
CA ARG A 365 23.00 4.08 -6.06
C ARG A 365 21.76 4.44 -5.25
N ALA A 366 20.69 4.88 -5.91
CA ALA A 366 19.43 5.19 -5.23
C ALA A 366 18.84 3.95 -4.51
N LEU A 367 18.89 2.77 -5.16
CA LEU A 367 18.50 1.49 -4.54
C LEU A 367 19.37 1.13 -3.34
N TRP A 368 20.69 1.31 -3.45
CA TRP A 368 21.61 1.12 -2.34
C TRP A 368 21.27 2.05 -1.17
N ASP A 369 21.07 3.35 -1.44
CA ASP A 369 20.78 4.34 -0.41
C ASP A 369 19.44 4.07 0.30
N VAL A 370 18.41 3.58 -0.42
CA VAL A 370 17.14 3.16 0.20
C VAL A 370 17.34 1.93 1.07
N THR A 371 18.09 0.94 0.58
CA THR A 371 18.37 -0.29 1.33
C THR A 371 19.17 -0.01 2.60
N VAL A 372 20.23 0.80 2.49
CA VAL A 372 21.06 1.21 3.63
C VAL A 372 20.27 2.07 4.61
N ARG A 373 19.42 3.00 4.14
CA ARG A 373 18.57 3.79 5.04
C ARG A 373 17.58 2.92 5.82
N ALA A 374 16.94 1.95 5.17
CA ALA A 374 16.06 1.00 5.83
C ALA A 374 16.78 0.18 6.93
N VAL A 375 18.06 -0.14 6.72
CA VAL A 375 18.83 -0.99 7.63
C VAL A 375 19.61 -0.20 8.70
N GLY A 376 20.16 0.97 8.38
CA GLY A 376 21.25 1.59 9.15
C GLY A 376 21.12 3.09 9.52
N GLN A 377 20.15 3.84 8.99
CA GLN A 377 19.91 5.24 9.37
C GLN A 377 18.46 5.46 9.81
N ARG A 378 18.06 4.72 10.84
CA ARG A 378 16.71 4.82 11.40
C ARG A 378 16.59 6.10 12.22
N GLN A 379 15.58 6.91 11.90
CA GLN A 379 15.16 8.02 12.76
C GLN A 379 14.35 7.53 13.96
N GLU A 380 13.86 6.30 13.92
CA GLU A 380 13.04 5.73 14.98
C GLU A 380 13.85 5.06 16.08
N ASP A 381 13.41 5.27 17.31
CA ASP A 381 13.94 4.58 18.49
C ASP A 381 13.77 3.06 18.33
N PRO A 382 14.85 2.26 18.40
CA PRO A 382 14.77 0.80 18.41
C PRO A 382 13.77 0.24 19.44
N ALA A 383 13.52 0.96 20.54
CA ALA A 383 12.51 0.59 21.53
C ALA A 383 11.08 0.59 20.95
N TYR A 384 10.76 1.49 20.01
CA TYR A 384 9.45 1.53 19.38
C TYR A 384 9.19 0.28 18.52
N LEU A 385 10.13 -0.14 17.68
CA LEU A 385 9.96 -1.29 16.78
C LEU A 385 9.68 -2.61 17.52
N LEU A 386 10.17 -2.73 18.75
CA LEU A 386 9.96 -3.89 19.63
C LEU A 386 8.79 -3.69 20.61
N SER A 387 8.07 -2.57 20.53
CA SER A 387 6.97 -2.25 21.44
C SER A 387 5.63 -2.86 20.99
N LEU A 388 4.73 -3.05 21.97
CA LEU A 388 3.34 -3.42 21.69
C LEU A 388 2.59 -2.35 20.87
N ARG A 389 3.05 -1.09 20.91
CA ARG A 389 2.48 -0.02 20.11
C ARG A 389 2.75 -0.24 18.63
N HIS A 390 4.00 -0.54 18.25
CA HIS A 390 4.33 -0.86 16.86
C HIS A 390 3.56 -2.10 16.37
N VAL A 391 3.43 -3.14 17.19
CA VAL A 391 2.61 -4.32 16.84
C VAL A 391 1.14 -3.93 16.61
N SER A 392 0.59 -3.05 17.46
CA SER A 392 -0.78 -2.53 17.31
C SER A 392 -0.95 -1.71 16.04
N ASP A 393 -0.05 -0.76 15.77
CA ASP A 393 -0.11 0.11 14.59
C ASP A 393 0.08 -0.70 13.31
N PHE A 394 1.05 -1.62 13.29
CA PHE A 394 1.21 -2.58 12.21
C PHE A 394 -0.04 -3.43 12.00
N SER A 395 -0.63 -4.00 13.06
CA SER A 395 -1.82 -4.84 12.93
C SER A 395 -3.03 -4.07 12.38
N ASN A 396 -3.21 -2.82 12.81
CA ASN A 396 -4.24 -1.93 12.27
C ASN A 396 -4.00 -1.63 10.80
N GLU A 397 -2.77 -1.31 10.45
CA GLU A 397 -2.37 -1.03 9.08
C GLU A 397 -2.66 -2.22 8.15
N GLN A 398 -2.22 -3.41 8.57
CA GLN A 398 -2.45 -4.63 7.82
C GLN A 398 -3.94 -4.94 7.67
N MET A 399 -4.75 -4.61 8.68
CA MET A 399 -6.21 -4.68 8.57
C MET A 399 -6.82 -3.66 7.64
N LEU A 400 -6.32 -2.43 7.63
CA LEU A 400 -6.80 -1.39 6.75
C LEU A 400 -6.52 -1.70 5.26
N ILE A 401 -5.37 -2.29 4.94
CA ILE A 401 -4.99 -2.58 3.55
C ILE A 401 -5.60 -3.90 3.01
N GLY A 402 -6.15 -4.74 3.89
CA GLY A 402 -6.94 -5.90 3.48
C GLY A 402 -7.06 -6.95 4.58
N PRO A 403 -8.28 -7.40 4.92
CA PRO A 403 -8.49 -8.33 6.02
C PRO A 403 -7.84 -9.69 5.76
N LEU A 404 -7.62 -10.08 4.50
CA LEU A 404 -6.92 -11.32 4.19
C LEU A 404 -5.41 -11.11 4.15
N GLY A 405 -4.93 -10.06 3.48
CA GLY A 405 -3.53 -9.63 3.34
C GLY A 405 -2.46 -10.51 3.98
N ILE A 406 -1.73 -9.97 4.96
CA ILE A 406 -0.62 -10.68 5.61
C ILE A 406 -1.09 -11.88 6.44
N PHE A 407 -2.33 -11.92 6.91
CA PHE A 407 -2.81 -13.00 7.77
C PHE A 407 -3.07 -14.30 7.01
N ALA A 408 -3.66 -14.21 5.82
CA ALA A 408 -3.77 -15.33 4.88
C ALA A 408 -2.38 -15.78 4.42
N PHE A 409 -1.45 -14.84 4.22
CA PHE A 409 -0.05 -15.15 3.92
C PHE A 409 0.64 -15.91 5.05
N ALA A 410 0.60 -15.41 6.29
CA ALA A 410 1.23 -16.03 7.44
C ALA A 410 0.64 -17.41 7.75
N GLY A 411 -0.70 -17.53 7.72
CA GLY A 411 -1.39 -18.82 7.89
C GLY A 411 -1.07 -19.81 6.75
N GLY A 412 -1.06 -19.32 5.51
CA GLY A 412 -0.67 -20.11 4.34
C GLY A 412 0.77 -20.59 4.40
N LEU A 413 1.70 -19.72 4.79
CA LEU A 413 3.12 -20.04 4.94
C LEU A 413 3.32 -21.09 6.05
N GLY A 414 2.70 -20.90 7.22
CA GLY A 414 2.76 -21.87 8.31
C GLY A 414 2.26 -23.25 7.90
N LEU A 415 1.13 -23.32 7.19
CA LEU A 415 0.60 -24.57 6.65
C LEU A 415 1.50 -25.17 5.57
N ALA A 416 2.06 -24.34 4.68
CA ALA A 416 2.94 -24.80 3.62
C ALA A 416 4.25 -25.37 4.17
N LEU A 417 4.81 -24.75 5.21
CA LEU A 417 5.97 -25.26 5.96
C LEU A 417 5.66 -26.59 6.64
N ALA A 418 4.55 -26.66 7.38
CA ALA A 418 4.13 -27.87 8.10
C ALA A 418 3.87 -29.06 7.15
N ARG A 419 3.37 -28.81 5.95
CA ARG A 419 3.04 -29.85 4.95
C ARG A 419 4.11 -30.06 3.88
N GLY A 420 5.22 -29.32 3.93
CA GLY A 420 6.28 -29.38 2.92
C GLY A 420 5.89 -28.89 1.52
N SER A 421 4.70 -28.31 1.33
CA SER A 421 4.18 -27.88 0.02
C SER A 421 4.85 -26.60 -0.52
N TRP A 422 5.67 -25.94 0.31
CA TRP A 422 6.48 -24.77 -0.06
C TRP A 422 7.56 -25.07 -1.09
N ARG A 423 7.97 -26.35 -1.24
CA ARG A 423 9.05 -26.78 -2.15
C ARG A 423 8.71 -26.62 -3.64
N ARG A 424 7.44 -26.41 -3.99
CA ARG A 424 7.04 -26.12 -5.37
C ARG A 424 7.60 -24.76 -5.79
N PRO A 425 8.13 -24.59 -7.02
CA PRO A 425 8.74 -23.32 -7.44
C PRO A 425 7.81 -22.11 -7.30
N ASP A 426 6.52 -22.27 -7.61
CA ASP A 426 5.51 -21.22 -7.49
C ASP A 426 5.15 -20.89 -6.03
N ALA A 427 5.14 -21.89 -5.14
CA ALA A 427 4.96 -21.70 -3.71
C ALA A 427 6.18 -21.04 -3.06
N LEU A 428 7.39 -21.44 -3.42
CA LEU A 428 8.63 -20.84 -2.93
C LEU A 428 8.75 -19.38 -3.39
N PHE A 429 8.46 -19.10 -4.66
CA PHE A 429 8.38 -17.72 -5.18
C PHE A 429 7.40 -16.87 -4.36
N ALA A 430 6.18 -17.36 -4.15
CA ALA A 430 5.16 -16.65 -3.36
C ALA A 430 5.59 -16.44 -1.89
N ALA A 431 6.22 -17.44 -1.27
CA ALA A 431 6.75 -17.34 0.08
C ALA A 431 7.83 -16.25 0.18
N VAL A 432 8.81 -16.25 -0.72
CA VAL A 432 9.89 -15.25 -0.73
C VAL A 432 9.36 -13.85 -1.05
N ALA A 433 8.41 -13.72 -1.98
CA ALA A 433 7.78 -12.44 -2.30
C ALA A 433 7.03 -11.85 -1.09
N GLY A 434 6.24 -12.68 -0.40
CA GLY A 434 5.55 -12.26 0.82
C GLY A 434 6.53 -11.94 1.96
N LEU A 435 7.58 -12.73 2.17
CA LEU A 435 8.59 -12.45 3.19
C LEU A 435 9.35 -11.15 2.92
N GLY A 436 9.67 -10.86 1.66
CA GLY A 436 10.32 -9.61 1.25
C GLY A 436 9.48 -8.38 1.65
N TYR A 437 8.18 -8.40 1.34
CA TYR A 437 7.27 -7.33 1.75
C TYR A 437 7.00 -7.30 3.26
N ALA A 438 6.90 -8.45 3.93
CA ALA A 438 6.76 -8.48 5.39
C ALA A 438 7.95 -7.79 6.07
N GLY A 439 9.17 -8.06 5.61
CA GLY A 439 10.38 -7.38 6.08
C GLY A 439 10.35 -5.88 5.81
N ALA A 440 9.96 -5.46 4.61
CA ALA A 440 9.84 -4.04 4.27
C ALA A 440 8.80 -3.31 5.14
N CYS A 441 7.63 -3.89 5.35
CA CYS A 441 6.56 -3.28 6.15
C CYS A 441 6.91 -3.21 7.64
N MET A 442 7.67 -4.16 8.18
CA MET A 442 8.17 -4.14 9.56
C MET A 442 9.18 -3.02 9.83
N VAL A 443 9.88 -2.57 8.80
CA VAL A 443 10.95 -1.57 8.90
C VAL A 443 10.46 -0.15 8.57
N ALA A 444 9.26 -0.02 8.00
CA ALA A 444 8.70 1.28 7.59
C ALA A 444 8.46 2.25 8.77
N GLY A 445 8.13 1.74 9.97
CA GLY A 445 8.04 2.53 11.20
C GLY A 445 6.90 3.58 11.24
N ASP A 446 6.81 4.34 12.34
CA ASP A 446 5.98 5.55 12.47
C ASP A 446 6.56 6.69 11.61
N SER A 447 6.23 6.64 10.32
CA SER A 447 6.59 7.70 9.36
C SER A 447 6.22 9.10 9.85
N ASN A 448 6.79 10.15 9.23
CA ASN A 448 6.49 11.55 9.55
C ASN A 448 4.99 11.91 9.61
N LEU A 449 4.11 11.16 8.93
CA LEU A 449 2.67 11.33 8.93
C LEU A 449 1.90 10.40 9.89
N GLY A 450 2.52 9.30 10.31
CA GLY A 450 1.93 8.25 11.13
C GLY A 450 1.21 7.17 10.33
N TYR A 451 1.20 5.94 10.85
CA TYR A 451 0.64 4.76 10.18
C TYR A 451 -0.75 5.01 9.59
N ALA A 452 -1.70 5.47 10.41
CA ALA A 452 -3.08 5.64 9.97
C ALA A 452 -3.28 6.66 8.84
N ARG A 453 -2.34 7.61 8.69
CA ARG A 453 -2.35 8.58 7.60
C ARG A 453 -1.55 8.08 6.40
N ASN A 454 -0.41 7.42 6.63
CA ASN A 454 0.52 6.92 5.61
C ASN A 454 0.29 5.43 5.27
N TRP A 455 -0.98 5.02 5.29
CA TRP A 455 -1.39 3.64 5.05
C TRP A 455 -1.09 3.19 3.60
N ASP A 456 -1.11 4.17 2.71
CA ASP A 456 -0.90 4.05 1.30
C ASP A 456 0.52 3.56 0.97
N LEU A 457 1.53 3.89 1.77
CA LEU A 457 2.90 3.38 1.64
C LEU A 457 2.96 1.85 1.70
N LEU A 458 2.10 1.24 2.52
CA LEU A 458 2.10 -0.20 2.78
C LEU A 458 1.01 -0.94 2.00
N ALA A 459 0.01 -0.23 1.48
CA ALA A 459 -1.08 -0.79 0.71
C ALA A 459 -0.66 -1.65 -0.51
N PRO A 460 0.39 -1.31 -1.30
CA PRO A 460 0.87 -2.15 -2.39
C PRO A 460 1.34 -3.54 -1.95
N ALA A 461 1.76 -3.70 -0.70
CA ALA A 461 2.13 -5.01 -0.13
C ALA A 461 0.90 -5.91 0.03
N GLY A 462 -0.29 -5.32 0.25
CA GLY A 462 -1.55 -6.05 0.38
C GLY A 462 -1.86 -6.90 -0.86
N VAL A 463 -1.53 -6.44 -2.07
CA VAL A 463 -1.64 -7.23 -3.31
C VAL A 463 -0.78 -8.48 -3.22
N VAL A 464 0.50 -8.32 -2.88
CA VAL A 464 1.47 -9.42 -2.81
C VAL A 464 1.07 -10.42 -1.74
N PHE A 465 0.72 -9.96 -0.54
CA PHE A 465 0.31 -10.84 0.55
C PHE A 465 -0.96 -11.63 0.20
N THR A 466 -1.96 -10.99 -0.41
CA THR A 466 -3.21 -11.67 -0.78
C THR A 466 -2.94 -12.77 -1.80
N VAL A 467 -2.15 -12.46 -2.85
CA VAL A 467 -1.79 -13.45 -3.88
C VAL A 467 -0.97 -14.59 -3.28
N ALA A 468 0.06 -14.27 -2.48
CA ALA A 468 0.91 -15.27 -1.84
C ALA A 468 0.13 -16.14 -0.85
N GLY A 469 -0.76 -15.55 -0.06
CA GLY A 469 -1.63 -16.25 0.89
C GLY A 469 -2.56 -17.25 0.19
N LEU A 470 -3.28 -16.82 -0.85
CA LEU A 470 -4.16 -17.71 -1.62
C LEU A 470 -3.37 -18.85 -2.31
N GLN A 471 -2.19 -18.53 -2.86
CA GLN A 471 -1.28 -19.50 -3.49
C GLN A 471 -0.78 -20.57 -2.51
N LEU A 472 -0.45 -20.17 -1.27
CA LEU A 472 0.07 -21.05 -0.22
C LEU A 472 -1.04 -21.81 0.52
N LEU A 473 -2.24 -21.23 0.62
CA LEU A 473 -3.39 -21.85 1.27
C LEU A 473 -4.08 -22.90 0.40
N ARG A 474 -4.11 -22.74 -0.94
CA ARG A 474 -4.80 -23.69 -1.82
C ARG A 474 -4.45 -25.15 -1.54
N PRO A 475 -3.16 -25.56 -1.47
CA PRO A 475 -2.79 -26.96 -1.20
C PRO A 475 -3.28 -27.48 0.15
N ALA A 476 -3.71 -26.59 1.05
CA ALA A 476 -4.23 -27.00 2.34
C ALA A 476 -5.62 -27.66 2.24
N PHE A 477 -6.33 -27.47 1.12
CA PHE A 477 -7.64 -28.03 0.85
C PHE A 477 -7.51 -29.22 -0.10
N GLN A 478 -7.91 -30.41 0.36
CA GLN A 478 -7.80 -31.67 -0.41
C GLN A 478 -8.84 -31.78 -1.53
N THR A 479 -10.04 -31.24 -1.29
CA THR A 479 -11.14 -31.25 -2.26
C THR A 479 -11.60 -29.83 -2.54
N ALA A 480 -12.22 -29.64 -3.70
CA ALA A 480 -12.54 -28.30 -4.18
C ALA A 480 -13.79 -27.69 -3.50
N ALA A 481 -14.64 -28.48 -2.85
CA ALA A 481 -15.80 -27.99 -2.09
C ALA A 481 -15.46 -27.14 -0.85
N PRO A 482 -14.62 -27.60 0.11
CA PRO A 482 -14.21 -26.80 1.27
C PRO A 482 -13.35 -25.60 0.85
N TRP A 483 -12.55 -25.73 -0.22
CA TRP A 483 -11.81 -24.60 -0.79
C TRP A 483 -12.75 -23.50 -1.28
N ARG A 484 -13.78 -23.84 -2.06
CA ARG A 484 -14.78 -22.87 -2.51
C ARG A 484 -15.56 -22.24 -1.37
N SER A 485 -15.88 -23.02 -0.34
CA SER A 485 -16.57 -22.51 0.85
C SER A 485 -15.67 -21.51 1.60
N ALA A 486 -14.37 -21.79 1.71
CA ALA A 486 -13.40 -20.84 2.25
C ALA A 486 -13.25 -19.59 1.37
N LEU A 487 -13.24 -19.74 0.04
CA LEU A 487 -13.22 -18.60 -0.90
C LEU A 487 -14.49 -17.74 -0.81
N LEU A 488 -15.67 -18.34 -0.68
CA LEU A 488 -16.93 -17.61 -0.50
C LEU A 488 -16.92 -16.79 0.79
N LEU A 489 -16.46 -17.38 1.90
CA LEU A 489 -16.29 -16.65 3.15
C LEU A 489 -15.23 -15.56 3.03
N ALA A 490 -14.11 -15.83 2.35
CA ALA A 490 -13.07 -14.85 2.07
C ALA A 490 -13.60 -13.67 1.24
N VAL A 491 -14.43 -13.91 0.22
CA VAL A 491 -15.14 -12.86 -0.53
C VAL A 491 -16.01 -12.02 0.40
N ALA A 492 -16.84 -12.68 1.22
CA ALA A 492 -17.74 -11.97 2.13
C ALA A 492 -16.98 -11.09 3.13
N LEU A 493 -15.89 -11.58 3.72
CA LEU A 493 -15.01 -10.81 4.61
C LEU A 493 -14.34 -9.63 3.91
N SER A 494 -13.86 -9.86 2.68
CA SER A 494 -13.18 -8.86 1.86
C SER A 494 -14.12 -7.70 1.53
N VAL A 495 -15.33 -8.02 1.05
CA VAL A 495 -16.39 -7.06 0.78
C VAL A 495 -16.86 -6.35 2.07
N PHE A 496 -17.04 -7.10 3.15
CA PHE A 496 -17.44 -6.58 4.47
C PHE A 496 -16.49 -5.50 4.98
N HIS A 497 -15.19 -5.64 4.75
CA HIS A 497 -14.19 -4.64 5.14
C HIS A 497 -14.06 -3.49 4.12
N THR A 498 -13.91 -3.83 2.84
CA THR A 498 -13.48 -2.87 1.80
C THR A 498 -14.59 -1.91 1.40
N LEU A 499 -15.86 -2.34 1.39
CA LEU A 499 -16.96 -1.44 1.05
C LEU A 499 -17.08 -0.28 2.06
N PRO A 500 -17.07 -0.51 3.40
CA PRO A 500 -16.98 0.57 4.37
C PRO A 500 -15.82 1.52 4.15
N TRP A 501 -14.62 0.98 3.87
CA TRP A 501 -13.43 1.78 3.64
C TRP A 501 -13.58 2.70 2.43
N ILE A 502 -14.11 2.19 1.32
CA ILE A 502 -14.36 2.99 0.12
C ILE A 502 -15.50 4.00 0.32
N ALA A 503 -16.61 3.57 0.90
CA ALA A 503 -17.77 4.42 1.13
C ALA A 503 -17.43 5.61 2.05
N LEU A 504 -16.62 5.37 3.08
CA LEU A 504 -16.08 6.39 3.95
C LEU A 504 -15.32 7.44 3.12
N ASN A 505 -14.29 7.03 2.37
CA ASN A 505 -13.43 7.95 1.61
C ASN A 505 -14.16 8.65 0.45
N ALA A 506 -15.24 8.05 -0.06
CA ALA A 506 -16.13 8.68 -1.05
C ALA A 506 -17.01 9.80 -0.48
N SER A 507 -16.89 10.13 0.82
CA SER A 507 -17.62 11.22 1.47
C SER A 507 -16.68 12.07 2.31
N GLU A 508 -16.49 13.33 1.90
CA GLU A 508 -15.65 14.27 2.65
C GLU A 508 -16.07 14.36 4.12
N ARG A 509 -17.37 14.51 4.39
CA ARG A 509 -17.90 14.62 5.76
C ARG A 509 -17.46 13.44 6.64
N ARG A 510 -17.65 12.21 6.16
CA ARG A 510 -17.29 10.99 6.92
C ARG A 510 -15.77 10.86 7.07
N SER A 511 -15.02 11.21 6.04
CA SER A 511 -13.56 11.18 6.08
C SER A 511 -12.99 12.17 7.08
N VAL A 512 -13.51 13.40 7.14
CA VAL A 512 -13.11 14.40 8.13
C VAL A 512 -13.47 13.92 9.53
N GLU A 513 -14.70 13.43 9.72
CA GLU A 513 -15.16 12.85 10.98
C GLU A 513 -14.20 11.75 11.46
N ARG A 514 -13.81 10.81 10.58
CA ARG A 514 -12.79 9.80 10.92
C ARG A 514 -11.42 10.38 11.17
N PHE A 515 -11.01 11.35 10.38
CA PHE A 515 -9.68 11.91 10.51
C PHE A 515 -9.46 12.51 11.90
N THR A 516 -10.49 13.13 12.48
CA THR A 516 -10.44 13.69 13.85
C THR A 516 -10.19 12.65 14.94
N THR A 517 -10.40 11.36 14.67
CA THR A 517 -10.22 10.26 15.62
C THR A 517 -8.90 9.52 15.45
N LEU A 518 -8.11 9.86 14.43
CA LEU A 518 -6.86 9.15 14.16
C LEU A 518 -5.79 9.49 15.22
N PRO A 519 -5.08 8.48 15.76
CA PRO A 519 -4.08 8.66 16.81
C PRO A 519 -2.70 8.94 16.22
N LEU A 520 -2.56 9.99 15.41
CA LEU A 520 -1.27 10.28 14.77
C LEU A 520 -0.22 10.76 15.78
N GLY A 521 -0.61 11.20 16.98
CA GLY A 521 0.35 11.67 18.00
C GLY A 521 1.06 12.98 17.63
N GLY A 522 1.77 13.58 18.59
CA GLY A 522 2.57 14.80 18.37
C GLY A 522 1.78 16.02 17.87
N GLY A 523 0.45 16.06 18.06
CA GLY A 523 -0.43 17.10 17.54
C GLY A 523 -0.70 17.02 16.02
N ARG A 524 -0.32 15.92 15.34
CA ARG A 524 -0.43 15.78 13.88
C ARG A 524 -1.88 15.76 13.39
N THR A 525 -2.76 15.07 14.11
CA THR A 525 -4.19 15.02 13.81
C THR A 525 -4.79 16.41 13.91
N GLU A 526 -4.59 17.05 15.06
CA GLU A 526 -5.09 18.38 15.35
C GLU A 526 -4.60 19.42 14.32
N ASN A 527 -3.31 19.41 13.98
CA ASN A 527 -2.76 20.30 12.97
C ASN A 527 -3.39 20.12 11.59
N THR A 528 -3.64 18.87 11.18
CA THR A 528 -4.22 18.59 9.85
C THR A 528 -5.70 18.96 9.81
N VAL A 529 -6.43 18.72 10.90
CA VAL A 529 -7.83 19.17 11.04
C VAL A 529 -7.89 20.71 11.05
N ALA A 530 -6.97 21.37 11.73
CA ALA A 530 -6.88 22.83 11.71
C ALA A 530 -6.65 23.37 10.28
N LEU A 531 -5.75 22.75 9.52
CA LEU A 531 -5.52 23.12 8.13
C LEU A 531 -6.78 23.00 7.29
N TRP A 532 -7.55 21.92 7.46
CA TRP A 532 -8.81 21.72 6.75
C TRP A 532 -9.86 22.80 7.04
N TYR A 533 -9.96 23.28 8.29
CA TYR A 533 -10.82 24.41 8.66
C TYR A 533 -10.28 25.74 8.10
N ALA A 534 -8.97 25.96 8.17
CA ALA A 534 -8.33 27.18 7.68
C ALA A 534 -8.51 27.35 6.16
N GLU A 535 -8.40 26.27 5.38
CA GLU A 535 -8.64 26.28 3.92
C GLU A 535 -10.10 26.63 3.55
N ARG A 536 -11.03 26.54 4.52
CA ARG A 536 -12.44 26.94 4.38
C ARG A 536 -12.75 28.31 4.96
N GLY A 537 -11.75 29.00 5.48
CA GLY A 537 -11.89 30.31 6.12
C GLY A 537 -12.47 30.25 7.54
N ASP A 538 -12.65 29.06 8.14
CA ASP A 538 -13.06 28.95 9.54
C ASP A 538 -11.83 29.03 10.46
N PHE A 539 -11.30 30.25 10.57
CA PHE A 539 -10.12 30.54 11.38
C PHE A 539 -10.36 30.33 12.88
N ALA A 540 -11.59 30.52 13.35
CA ALA A 540 -11.96 30.31 14.74
C ALA A 540 -11.77 28.85 15.16
N GLU A 541 -12.32 27.91 14.38
CA GLU A 541 -12.18 26.49 14.66
C GLU A 541 -10.75 26.00 14.36
N ALA A 542 -10.11 26.52 13.30
CA ALA A 542 -8.71 26.23 13.02
C ALA A 542 -7.79 26.60 14.21
N LYS A 543 -7.91 27.80 14.78
CA LYS A 543 -7.15 28.22 15.98
C LYS A 543 -7.43 27.33 17.19
N ARG A 544 -8.67 26.85 17.39
CA ARG A 544 -9.01 25.89 18.47
C ARG A 544 -8.26 24.57 18.31
N TRP A 545 -8.23 24.02 17.10
CA TRP A 545 -7.47 22.81 16.80
C TRP A 545 -5.96 23.02 16.91
N LEU A 546 -5.42 24.15 16.46
CA LEU A 546 -4.00 24.49 16.63
C LEU A 546 -3.61 24.58 18.10
N LYS A 547 -4.43 25.19 18.96
CA LYS A 547 -4.20 25.20 20.41
C LYS A 547 -4.21 23.78 21.00
N ARG A 548 -5.04 22.87 20.49
CA ARG A 548 -4.97 21.44 20.88
C ARG A 548 -3.65 20.81 20.42
N SER A 549 -3.24 21.03 19.18
CA SER A 549 -1.96 20.55 18.65
C SER A 549 -0.78 21.01 19.52
N LEU A 550 -0.71 22.29 19.83
CA LEU A 550 0.38 22.91 20.59
C LEU A 550 0.35 22.53 22.08
N ARG A 551 -0.80 22.15 22.64
CA ARG A 551 -0.86 21.55 23.99
C ARG A 551 -0.28 20.14 24.03
N VAL A 552 -0.49 19.35 22.97
CA VAL A 552 0.07 18.00 22.86
C VAL A 552 1.57 18.07 22.53
N ASN A 553 1.96 18.98 21.65
CA ASN A 553 3.34 19.19 21.24
C ASN A 553 3.60 20.69 21.00
N PRO A 554 4.18 21.40 21.98
CA PRO A 554 4.53 22.81 21.85
C PRO A 554 5.53 23.10 20.72
N GLU A 555 6.31 22.09 20.31
CA GLU A 555 7.30 22.18 19.23
C GLU A 555 6.78 21.71 17.88
N ASN A 556 5.45 21.61 17.71
CA ASN A 556 4.88 21.32 16.41
C ASN A 556 5.03 22.53 15.46
N SER A 557 6.18 22.59 14.78
CA SER A 557 6.52 23.67 13.84
C SER A 557 5.49 23.89 12.73
N ARG A 558 4.77 22.84 12.28
CA ARG A 558 3.70 22.98 11.28
C ARG A 558 2.48 23.69 11.87
N ALA A 559 2.15 23.40 13.13
CA ALA A 559 1.06 24.08 13.82
C ALA A 559 1.40 25.53 14.16
N LEU A 560 2.65 25.80 14.56
CA LEU A 560 3.14 27.17 14.76
C LEU A 560 3.11 27.99 13.47
N ASP A 561 3.58 27.41 12.37
CA ASP A 561 3.52 28.03 11.05
C ASP A 561 2.07 28.36 10.63
N LEU A 562 1.16 27.38 10.70
CA LEU A 562 -0.24 27.61 10.35
C LEU A 562 -0.91 28.63 11.29
N TYR A 563 -0.59 28.60 12.58
CA TYR A 563 -1.09 29.59 13.53
C TYR A 563 -0.59 30.99 13.19
N GLY A 564 0.69 31.11 12.83
CA GLY A 564 1.28 32.36 12.38
C GLY A 564 0.60 32.90 11.12
N ARG A 565 0.31 32.03 10.14
CA ARG A 565 -0.41 32.42 8.91
C ARG A 565 -1.78 33.00 9.21
N ILE A 566 -2.57 32.28 10.00
CA ILE A 566 -3.91 32.74 10.38
C ILE A 566 -3.82 34.05 11.17
N ALA A 567 -2.88 34.18 12.09
CA ALA A 567 -2.69 35.43 12.85
C ALA A 567 -2.27 36.60 11.95
N PHE A 568 -1.43 36.36 10.94
CA PHE A 568 -1.03 37.36 9.98
C PHE A 568 -2.21 37.81 9.11
N ASP A 569 -3.02 36.87 8.64
CA ASP A 569 -4.24 37.13 7.84
C ASP A 569 -5.30 37.90 8.65
N GLU A 570 -5.40 37.66 9.95
CA GLU A 570 -6.28 38.41 10.87
C GLU A 570 -5.68 39.75 11.36
N HIS A 571 -4.61 40.23 10.73
CA HIS A 571 -3.94 41.49 11.08
C HIS A 571 -3.36 41.55 12.51
N GLU A 572 -2.91 40.41 13.03
CA GLU A 572 -2.19 40.27 14.31
C GLU A 572 -0.69 39.98 14.08
N PRO A 573 0.09 40.88 13.43
CA PRO A 573 1.45 40.57 12.98
C PRO A 573 2.43 40.28 14.13
N ARG A 574 2.17 40.81 15.34
CA ARG A 574 2.99 40.52 16.53
C ARG A 574 2.85 39.07 16.99
N LEU A 575 1.64 38.52 16.91
CA LEU A 575 1.36 37.13 17.25
C LEU A 575 1.93 36.20 16.17
N ALA A 576 1.80 36.59 14.90
CA ALA A 576 2.42 35.88 13.79
C ALA A 576 3.95 35.83 13.93
N LEU A 577 4.58 36.97 14.23
CA LEU A 577 6.02 37.07 14.49
C LEU A 577 6.48 36.07 15.55
N GLU A 578 5.78 36.00 16.68
CA GLU A 578 6.10 35.05 17.76
C GLU A 578 6.01 33.60 17.29
N ALA A 579 4.92 33.22 16.62
CA ALA A 579 4.73 31.86 16.13
C ALA A 579 5.79 31.46 15.09
N TYR A 580 6.12 32.35 14.15
CA TYR A 580 7.14 32.10 13.13
C TYR A 580 8.55 32.02 13.69
N LEU A 581 8.91 32.86 14.67
CA LEU A 581 10.21 32.78 15.33
C LEU A 581 10.40 31.41 15.98
N ILE A 582 9.37 30.88 16.66
CA ILE A 582 9.45 29.55 17.26
C ILE A 582 9.51 28.48 16.16
N ALA A 583 8.71 28.57 15.10
CA ALA A 583 8.72 27.60 14.00
C ALA A 583 10.08 27.50 13.29
N VAL A 584 10.72 28.65 13.02
CA VAL A 584 12.04 28.72 12.37
C VAL A 584 13.14 28.17 13.28
N THR A 585 13.06 28.38 14.59
CA THR A 585 14.08 27.86 15.51
C THR A 585 14.01 26.34 15.67
N ILE A 586 12.82 25.76 15.56
CA ILE A 586 12.62 24.30 15.53
C ILE A 586 13.08 23.72 14.17
N ARG A 587 12.83 24.41 13.05
CA ARG A 587 13.23 23.96 11.71
C ARG A 587 13.92 25.07 10.91
N PRO A 588 15.20 25.37 11.19
CA PRO A 588 15.90 26.49 10.54
C PRO A 588 16.15 26.27 9.04
N ASN A 589 16.14 25.01 8.61
CA ASN A 589 16.33 24.62 7.21
C ASN A 589 15.09 24.86 6.32
N LYS A 590 13.93 25.20 6.89
CA LYS A 590 12.71 25.49 6.13
C LYS A 590 12.69 26.95 5.64
N ALA A 591 13.03 27.15 4.37
CA ALA A 591 13.04 28.48 3.74
C ALA A 591 11.68 29.19 3.80
N GLU A 592 10.59 28.44 3.64
CA GLU A 592 9.21 28.95 3.72
C GLU A 592 8.91 29.62 5.07
N TYR A 593 9.32 29.02 6.19
CA TYR A 593 9.13 29.60 7.52
C TYR A 593 9.90 30.92 7.68
N ARG A 594 11.09 31.02 7.09
CA ARG A 594 11.90 32.24 7.10
C ARG A 594 11.31 33.34 6.23
N GLN A 595 10.71 32.99 5.10
CA GLN A 595 9.97 33.96 4.27
C GLN A 595 8.78 34.55 5.03
N GLN A 596 8.00 33.69 5.70
CA GLN A 596 6.86 34.12 6.51
C GLN A 596 7.31 34.96 7.72
N LEU A 597 8.41 34.58 8.37
CA LEU A 597 9.03 35.39 9.42
C LEU A 597 9.43 36.78 8.93
N ALA A 598 10.10 36.87 7.77
CA ALA A 598 10.51 38.15 7.20
C ALA A 598 9.30 39.07 6.92
N ALA A 599 8.21 38.51 6.40
CA ALA A 599 6.97 39.24 6.19
C ALA A 599 6.36 39.75 7.51
N ALA A 600 6.32 38.92 8.55
CA ALA A 600 5.85 39.31 9.88
C ALA A 600 6.72 40.40 10.53
N VAL A 601 8.05 40.31 10.40
CA VAL A 601 8.99 41.33 10.88
C VAL A 601 8.76 42.67 10.18
N ALA A 602 8.59 42.65 8.86
CA ALA A 602 8.29 43.86 8.09
C ALA A 602 6.96 44.49 8.54
N ALA A 603 5.91 43.69 8.69
CA ALA A 603 4.60 44.15 9.16
C ALA A 603 4.62 44.68 10.60
N CYS A 604 5.54 44.21 11.45
CA CYS A 604 5.71 44.71 12.81
C CYS A 604 6.44 46.07 12.90
N GLY A 605 7.07 46.56 11.83
CA GLY A 605 7.86 47.80 11.85
C GLY A 605 9.38 47.59 11.70
N GLY A 606 9.82 46.40 11.30
CA GLY A 606 11.19 46.14 10.86
C GLY A 606 12.05 45.28 11.80
N PRO A 607 13.31 45.03 11.40
CA PRO A 607 14.16 43.99 12.00
C PRO A 607 14.55 44.24 13.47
N ALA A 608 14.48 45.49 13.94
CA ALA A 608 14.75 45.82 15.34
C ALA A 608 13.74 45.16 16.31
N ILE A 609 12.48 45.05 15.91
CA ILE A 609 11.44 44.41 16.72
C ILE A 609 11.61 42.90 16.73
N GLY A 610 11.94 42.32 15.56
CA GLY A 610 12.33 40.91 15.47
C GLY A 610 13.52 40.59 16.36
N LEU A 611 14.53 41.48 16.38
CA LEU A 611 15.72 41.35 17.22
C LEU A 611 15.38 41.39 18.72
N ALA A 612 14.54 42.34 19.15
CA ALA A 612 14.09 42.36 20.55
C ALA A 612 13.35 41.07 20.94
N LYS A 613 12.52 40.53 20.04
CA LYS A 613 11.77 39.29 20.32
C LYS A 613 12.68 38.05 20.35
N ILE A 614 13.65 37.93 19.43
CA ILE A 614 14.60 36.80 19.47
C ILE A 614 15.46 36.85 20.74
N ASP A 615 15.87 38.04 21.19
CA ASP A 615 16.62 38.21 22.45
C ASP A 615 15.78 37.72 23.65
N THR A 616 14.47 37.98 23.67
CA THR A 616 13.59 37.42 24.73
C THR A 616 13.42 35.90 24.66
N LEU A 617 13.39 35.32 23.45
CA LEU A 617 13.27 33.86 23.26
C LEU A 617 14.56 33.13 23.64
N MET A 618 15.70 33.81 23.54
CA MET A 618 17.02 33.28 23.86
C MET A 618 17.31 33.21 25.35
N ALA A 619 16.60 33.96 26.19
CA ALA A 619 16.79 33.94 27.64
C ALA A 619 16.60 32.51 28.19
N GLY A 620 17.67 31.93 28.74
CA GLY A 620 17.71 30.56 29.26
C GLY A 620 17.77 29.46 28.19
N ARG A 621 18.06 29.82 26.93
CA ARG A 621 18.25 28.91 25.78
C ARG A 621 19.46 29.32 24.92
N GLU A 622 20.48 29.89 25.56
CA GLU A 622 21.67 30.43 24.90
C GLU A 622 22.56 29.34 24.28
N ASP A 623 22.25 28.06 24.51
CA ASP A 623 22.86 26.89 23.89
C ASP A 623 22.19 26.49 22.55
N ASN A 624 21.06 27.10 22.18
CA ASN A 624 20.37 26.79 20.94
C ASN A 624 21.00 27.54 19.74
N GLY A 625 21.79 26.82 18.94
CA GLY A 625 22.44 27.37 17.75
C GLY A 625 21.48 27.95 16.69
N ALA A 626 20.23 27.48 16.60
CA ALA A 626 19.25 28.02 15.66
C ALA A 626 18.78 29.43 16.06
N LEU A 627 18.61 29.67 17.37
CA LEU A 627 18.28 31.01 17.87
C LEU A 627 19.40 32.01 17.55
N TRP A 628 20.67 31.60 17.73
CA TRP A 628 21.82 32.42 17.36
C TRP A 628 21.88 32.72 15.85
N LEU A 629 21.52 31.75 15.01
CA LEU A 629 21.46 31.95 13.56
C LEU A 629 20.40 33.00 13.17
N GLU A 630 19.18 32.89 13.70
CA GLU A 630 18.13 33.87 13.42
C GLU A 630 18.46 35.25 13.98
N ARG A 631 19.07 35.32 15.17
CA ARG A 631 19.61 36.56 15.73
C ARG A 631 20.66 37.19 14.82
N ALA A 632 21.57 36.40 14.27
CA ALA A 632 22.57 36.88 13.31
C ALA A 632 21.92 37.47 12.04
N MET A 633 20.87 36.83 11.51
CA MET A 633 20.12 37.33 10.36
C MET A 633 19.45 38.67 10.65
N LEU A 634 18.79 38.80 11.81
CA LEU A 634 18.13 40.04 12.25
C LEU A 634 19.14 41.17 12.52
N LEU A 635 20.28 40.87 13.18
CA LEU A 635 21.37 41.84 13.39
C LEU A 635 21.93 42.39 12.07
N ARG A 636 22.10 41.51 11.08
CA ARG A 636 22.53 41.90 9.74
C ARG A 636 21.51 42.83 9.08
N ALA A 637 20.22 42.52 9.19
CA ALA A 637 19.14 43.36 8.68
C ALA A 637 19.08 44.73 9.38
N CYS A 638 19.47 44.82 10.66
CA CYS A 638 19.66 46.06 11.40
C CYS A 638 20.97 46.82 11.09
N GLY A 639 21.83 46.30 10.20
CA GLY A 639 23.14 46.91 9.88
C GLY A 639 24.26 46.63 10.88
N ARG A 640 24.01 45.85 11.94
CA ARG A 640 24.98 45.51 13.01
C ARG A 640 25.87 44.34 12.58
N ARG A 641 26.76 44.60 11.60
CA ARG A 641 27.56 43.55 10.92
C ARG A 641 28.53 42.80 11.82
N ALA A 642 29.20 43.48 12.75
CA ALA A 642 30.16 42.85 13.66
C ALA A 642 29.47 41.83 14.59
N GLU A 643 28.39 42.25 15.23
CA GLU A 643 27.62 41.39 16.14
C GLU A 643 26.90 40.25 15.40
N SER A 644 26.48 40.49 14.15
CA SER A 644 25.95 39.43 13.29
C SER A 644 26.99 38.35 13.01
N ALA A 645 28.25 38.72 12.76
CA ALA A 645 29.32 37.76 12.52
C ALA A 645 29.64 36.94 13.78
N GLU A 646 29.64 37.56 14.95
CA GLU A 646 29.81 36.89 16.24
C GLU A 646 28.66 35.89 16.50
N ALA A 647 27.41 36.34 16.34
CA ALA A 647 26.24 35.49 16.52
C ALA A 647 26.23 34.31 15.53
N LYS A 648 26.67 34.53 14.28
CA LYS A 648 26.84 33.45 13.29
C LYS A 648 27.93 32.46 13.70
N SER A 649 29.06 32.94 14.22
CA SER A 649 30.13 32.09 14.74
C SER A 649 29.62 31.20 15.87
N ARG A 650 28.87 31.79 16.80
CA ARG A 650 28.28 31.06 17.92
C ARG A 650 27.24 30.03 17.47
N ALA A 651 26.42 30.36 16.46
CA ALA A 651 25.48 29.43 15.86
C ALA A 651 26.17 28.20 15.28
N VAL A 652 27.28 28.40 14.55
CA VAL A 652 28.06 27.31 13.96
C VAL A 652 28.79 26.49 15.03
N GLU A 653 29.29 27.11 16.09
CA GLU A 653 29.92 26.40 17.21
C GLU A 653 28.93 25.46 17.90
N LEU A 654 27.72 25.96 18.20
CA LEU A 654 26.67 25.20 18.87
C LEU A 654 25.99 24.18 17.94
N TRP A 655 26.02 24.42 16.63
CA TRP A 655 25.48 23.51 15.63
C TRP A 655 26.38 23.48 14.38
N PRO A 656 27.44 22.66 14.38
CA PRO A 656 28.44 22.61 13.30
C PRO A 656 27.84 22.29 11.92
N ALA A 657 26.75 21.52 11.86
CA ALA A 657 26.06 21.22 10.61
C ALA A 657 25.36 22.44 9.97
N LEU A 658 25.20 23.57 10.68
CA LEU A 658 24.73 24.83 10.09
C LEU A 658 25.77 25.45 9.15
N ALA A 659 27.06 25.13 9.30
CA ALA A 659 28.12 25.70 8.46
C ALA A 659 27.86 25.43 6.97
N SER A 660 27.43 24.21 6.62
CA SER A 660 27.09 23.84 5.24
C SER A 660 25.74 24.40 4.75
N MET A 661 24.85 24.80 5.66
CA MET A 661 23.56 25.44 5.33
C MET A 661 23.67 26.94 5.15
N ALA A 662 24.56 27.61 5.89
CA ALA A 662 24.73 29.06 5.89
C ALA A 662 25.17 29.63 4.53
N ASP A 663 25.85 28.83 3.70
CA ASP A 663 26.29 29.20 2.35
C ASP A 663 25.16 29.10 1.30
N SER A 664 24.05 28.44 1.64
CA SER A 664 22.91 28.17 0.74
C SER A 664 21.68 29.07 0.99
N LEU A 665 21.76 29.98 1.96
CA LEU A 665 20.63 30.85 2.30
C LEU A 665 20.49 31.98 1.27
N PRO A 666 19.28 32.26 0.75
CA PRO A 666 19.08 33.28 -0.26
C PRO A 666 19.52 34.66 0.26
N ALA A 667 20.14 35.44 -0.63
CA ALA A 667 20.45 36.84 -0.37
C ALA A 667 19.16 37.64 -0.07
N PRO A 668 19.24 38.70 0.74
CA PRO A 668 18.08 39.58 0.97
C PRO A 668 17.56 40.12 -0.37
N PRO A 669 16.25 40.41 -0.49
CA PRO A 669 15.73 41.07 -1.69
C PRO A 669 16.47 42.39 -1.93
N PRO A 670 16.75 42.74 -3.20
CA PRO A 670 17.35 44.02 -3.51
C PRO A 670 16.46 45.15 -2.99
N ARG A 671 17.11 46.19 -2.45
CA ARG A 671 16.46 47.35 -1.81
C ARG A 671 15.51 48.09 -2.72
#